data_AF-A0A961FL21-F1
#
_entry.id   AF-A0A961FL21-F1
#
_cell.length_a   1.000
_cell.length_b   1.000
_cell.length_c   1.000
_cell.angle_alpha   90.00
_cell.angle_beta   90.00
_cell.angle_gamma   90.00
#
_symmetry.space_group_name_H-M   'P 1'
#
loop_
_entity.id
_entity.type
_entity.pdbx_description
1 polymer ?
#
loop_
_entity_poly.entity_id
_entity_poly.type
_entity_poly.pdbx_seq_one_letter_code
_entity_poly.pdbx_strand_id
1 'polypeptide(L)'
;MRQAARLPILSWLAGMGVLASSTGVAIEPVPGPVEPRPAASASAPELEAAWKKLVDEARPLRLKRFEEQGDRQITQLAEQHPLEEAQRGALAIAWKKAAAEAIQAWEQSVRRVFLSEDYLKGLVEVDARRVKSMKADWLSKFPAHYTEEPEVGATWVAAIKSVLSPTDFAAWDEARRKSLRDRFEETRKLIEAGRIKAEPQVWIAESIKKALEPIRQQVKGQADWTQKLDRLSQTWAQEYETACVDRAVLWMDACNLTGDTWPRARKNGEYFYRVASNRFLDAWMEALLPTLPEEARIALTQSQKKKEDALSQQREELLQAAVGREGELNETLADRVQQLITSTAQMAGLPNSESLNPHRKALEKIMHREARQRLGEIFADRPPEMLKEYLRHAQSLALSALNEETDDKLKEELLKHLTAEQRQRIEQEQEAFARRMVRIRQQGRVAVLDLAVILTEAQRQALMEVAVETGPDGQPTESEKASKLDENWQPWEFWSEKGPKEALLRVIDAGQQRLWARWLKLIGNENLTPERKIASAPRRYPEDGPRDPAEVEEVLAQFFAGSKEEFLAQERLRTERKLREVTTTLNLDEARLENLQLIARGDAAERAQRRLEQYSGWVNGRLKGVAPISVRRRLEGVGSVSFSNRDTDLSLMELWLEAKLKPEESQALEAAAKAGVERHAGWVADLVLARGGEDLCLTEKQWSELQERLVKVVEEYGPDIQTCFNYRGNGMVWMCSNYYGGIPAAGLDEGWVKSVLSADQMVLWNERLMVRAESYWEGVENYHKQRLAAETKRKSKAPKSP
;
A
#
# COMPACT_ATOMS: atom_id res chain seq x y z
N MET A 1 -65.45 -35.04 -19.06
CA MET A 1 -65.65 -34.33 -17.78
C MET A 1 -64.57 -33.26 -17.66
N ARG A 2 -64.99 -32.01 -17.45
CA ARG A 2 -64.25 -30.75 -17.68
C ARG A 2 -63.63 -30.21 -16.38
N GLN A 3 -62.50 -29.50 -16.54
CA GLN A 3 -62.09 -28.23 -15.86
C GLN A 3 -61.95 -28.23 -14.32
N ALA A 4 -61.11 -27.42 -13.66
CA ALA A 4 -60.04 -26.49 -14.02
C ALA A 4 -59.30 -26.06 -12.73
N ALA A 5 -58.09 -25.53 -12.93
CA ALA A 5 -57.19 -24.76 -12.06
C ALA A 5 -57.76 -24.02 -10.82
N ARG A 6 -56.89 -23.86 -9.80
CA ARG A 6 -56.37 -22.55 -9.32
C ARG A 6 -55.29 -22.72 -8.23
N LEU A 7 -54.19 -21.96 -8.40
CA LEU A 7 -53.16 -21.63 -7.40
C LEU A 7 -53.76 -20.91 -6.17
N PRO A 8 -53.02 -20.82 -5.05
CA PRO A 8 -52.39 -19.52 -4.79
C PRO A 8 -50.96 -19.59 -4.23
N ILE A 9 -50.11 -18.77 -4.83
CA ILE A 9 -48.92 -18.14 -4.24
C ILE A 9 -49.46 -16.97 -3.40
N LEU A 10 -49.20 -16.95 -2.08
CA LEU A 10 -49.17 -15.78 -1.17
C LEU A 10 -49.19 -16.25 0.30
N SER A 11 -48.02 -16.52 0.93
CA SER A 11 -47.91 -16.60 2.40
C SER A 11 -46.45 -16.66 2.90
N TRP A 12 -45.63 -15.61 2.75
CA TRP A 12 -44.34 -15.54 3.48
C TRP A 12 -43.95 -14.10 3.90
N LEU A 13 -44.94 -13.30 4.31
CA LEU A 13 -44.75 -11.96 4.90
C LEU A 13 -45.42 -11.78 6.29
N ALA A 14 -45.58 -12.86 7.06
CA ALA A 14 -46.10 -12.79 8.43
C ALA A 14 -45.23 -13.67 9.34
N GLY A 15 -44.12 -13.10 9.80
CA GLY A 15 -43.14 -13.82 10.61
C GLY A 15 -42.38 -12.95 11.60
N MET A 16 -42.95 -11.82 12.03
CA MET A 16 -42.48 -11.10 13.22
C MET A 16 -43.68 -10.39 13.86
N GLY A 17 -44.27 -11.04 14.86
CA GLY A 17 -45.32 -10.46 15.66
C GLY A 17 -45.87 -11.45 16.69
N VAL A 18 -45.73 -11.07 17.97
CA VAL A 18 -46.42 -11.58 19.16
C VAL A 18 -45.75 -12.73 19.94
N LEU A 19 -44.92 -12.33 20.92
CA LEU A 19 -44.98 -12.87 22.29
C LEU A 19 -44.66 -11.73 23.27
N ALA A 20 -45.68 -11.19 23.93
CA ALA A 20 -45.65 -10.75 25.34
C ALA A 20 -47.00 -10.11 25.70
N SER A 21 -47.84 -10.84 26.43
CA SER A 21 -48.93 -10.29 27.22
C SER A 21 -48.50 -10.16 28.68
N SER A 22 -49.15 -9.21 29.37
CA SER A 22 -49.24 -8.98 30.81
C SER A 22 -48.03 -8.38 31.55
N THR A 23 -47.95 -7.05 31.55
CA THR A 23 -48.02 -6.25 32.79
C THR A 23 -48.54 -4.86 32.40
N GLY A 24 -49.64 -4.44 33.02
CA GLY A 24 -50.26 -3.14 32.76
C GLY A 24 -49.37 -2.00 33.25
N VAL A 25 -48.68 -1.37 32.30
CA VAL A 25 -48.21 0.01 32.40
C VAL A 25 -48.60 0.64 31.05
N ALA A 26 -49.31 1.76 31.07
CA ALA A 26 -49.61 2.51 29.86
C ALA A 26 -48.29 2.99 29.27
N ILE A 27 -47.80 2.30 28.24
CA ILE A 27 -46.66 2.72 27.43
C ILE A 27 -47.26 3.62 26.34
N GLU A 28 -46.93 4.91 26.38
CA GLU A 28 -47.20 5.83 25.27
C GLU A 28 -46.59 5.26 23.98
N PRO A 29 -47.27 5.39 22.82
CA PRO A 29 -46.73 4.89 21.57
C PRO A 29 -45.38 5.52 21.27
N VAL A 30 -44.37 4.67 21.12
CA VAL A 30 -43.07 5.05 20.54
C VAL A 30 -43.35 5.65 19.15
N PRO A 31 -42.75 6.80 18.78
CA PRO A 31 -42.96 7.38 17.46
C PRO A 31 -42.60 6.34 16.39
N GLY A 32 -43.43 6.25 15.35
CA GLY A 32 -43.20 5.35 14.22
C GLY A 32 -41.85 5.60 13.55
N PRO A 33 -41.39 4.68 12.67
CA PRO A 33 -40.13 4.85 11.94
C PRO A 33 -40.10 6.24 11.32
N VAL A 34 -39.02 6.98 11.60
CA VAL A 34 -38.80 8.32 11.05
C VAL A 34 -38.83 8.17 9.54
N GLU A 35 -39.89 8.67 8.89
CA GLU A 35 -39.92 8.72 7.42
C GLU A 35 -38.70 9.51 6.96
N PRO A 36 -37.92 9.00 5.98
CA PRO A 36 -36.82 9.76 5.42
C PRO A 36 -37.38 11.08 4.89
N ARG A 37 -36.86 12.17 5.46
CA ARG A 37 -37.24 13.54 5.11
C ARG A 37 -37.19 13.68 3.58
N PRO A 38 -38.21 14.26 2.93
CA PRO A 38 -38.11 14.56 1.50
C PRO A 38 -36.89 15.47 1.29
N ALA A 39 -36.04 15.09 0.34
CA ALA A 39 -34.74 15.68 0.04
C ALA A 39 -34.77 17.21 0.07
N ALA A 40 -34.34 17.79 1.20
CA ALA A 40 -34.13 19.22 1.36
C ALA A 40 -32.66 19.56 1.15
N SER A 41 -32.09 19.10 0.04
CA SER A 41 -31.08 19.88 -0.64
C SER A 41 -31.46 19.88 -2.11
N ALA A 42 -31.90 21.05 -2.59
CA ALA A 42 -31.83 21.34 -4.01
C ALA A 42 -30.36 21.15 -4.37
N SER A 43 -30.06 20.01 -4.98
CA SER A 43 -28.75 19.62 -5.48
C SER A 43 -28.13 20.82 -6.16
N ALA A 44 -27.06 21.37 -5.59
CA ALA A 44 -26.49 22.61 -6.08
C ALA A 44 -26.21 22.47 -7.59
N PRO A 45 -26.65 23.42 -8.44
CA PRO A 45 -26.66 23.25 -9.89
C PRO A 45 -25.30 22.83 -10.48
N GLU A 46 -24.22 23.26 -9.85
CA GLU A 46 -22.85 22.92 -10.24
C GLU A 46 -22.48 21.45 -10.00
N LEU A 47 -22.94 20.86 -8.90
CA LEU A 47 -22.72 19.45 -8.58
C LEU A 47 -23.51 18.55 -9.54
N GLU A 48 -24.76 18.91 -9.82
CA GLU A 48 -25.58 18.20 -10.82
C GLU A 48 -24.98 18.32 -12.22
N ALA A 49 -24.47 19.49 -12.60
CA ALA A 49 -23.80 19.68 -13.89
C ALA A 49 -22.52 18.82 -13.98
N ALA A 50 -21.72 18.77 -12.92
CA ALA A 50 -20.52 17.93 -12.86
C ALA A 50 -20.86 16.44 -12.92
N TRP A 51 -21.87 16.00 -12.18
CA TRP A 51 -22.33 14.62 -12.18
C TRP A 51 -22.90 14.19 -13.52
N LYS A 52 -23.79 15.01 -14.10
CA LYS A 52 -24.37 14.78 -15.42
C LYS A 52 -23.27 14.63 -16.48
N LYS A 53 -22.27 15.51 -16.47
CA LYS A 53 -21.13 15.42 -17.38
C LYS A 53 -20.38 14.09 -17.23
N LEU A 54 -20.06 13.67 -16.00
CA LEU A 54 -19.38 12.41 -15.74
C LEU A 54 -20.19 11.19 -16.22
N VAL A 55 -21.50 11.18 -15.96
CA VAL A 55 -22.41 10.12 -16.43
C VAL A 55 -22.49 10.10 -17.95
N ASP A 56 -22.61 11.26 -18.60
CA ASP A 56 -22.65 11.37 -20.06
C ASP A 56 -21.35 10.85 -20.71
N GLU A 57 -20.19 11.10 -20.10
CA GLU A 57 -18.89 10.56 -20.53
C GLU A 57 -18.75 9.05 -20.27
N ALA A 58 -19.34 8.53 -19.18
CA ALA A 58 -19.28 7.12 -18.80
C ALA A 58 -20.28 6.24 -19.57
N ARG A 59 -21.42 6.80 -20.01
CA ARG A 59 -22.48 6.10 -20.76
C ARG A 59 -21.98 5.32 -21.97
N PRO A 60 -21.21 5.88 -22.93
CA PRO A 60 -20.74 5.13 -24.09
C PRO A 60 -19.79 3.98 -23.69
N LEU A 61 -18.98 4.17 -22.64
CA LEU A 61 -18.09 3.12 -22.12
C LEU A 61 -18.90 1.97 -21.50
N ARG A 62 -19.99 2.29 -20.79
CA ARG A 62 -20.90 1.29 -20.22
C ARG A 62 -21.64 0.52 -21.32
N LEU A 63 -22.14 1.21 -22.35
CA LEU A 63 -22.75 0.59 -23.54
C LEU A 63 -21.80 -0.44 -24.16
N LYS A 64 -20.55 -0.04 -24.41
CA LYS A 64 -19.53 -0.91 -24.99
C LYS A 64 -19.29 -2.16 -24.15
N ARG A 65 -19.21 -2.01 -22.82
CA ARG A 65 -19.08 -3.16 -21.90
C ARG A 65 -20.28 -4.10 -21.97
N PHE A 66 -21.49 -3.55 -22.09
CA PHE A 66 -22.67 -4.37 -22.32
C PHE A 66 -22.61 -5.11 -23.65
N GLU A 67 -22.18 -4.48 -24.73
CA GLU A 67 -22.01 -5.14 -26.02
C GLU A 67 -21.01 -6.31 -25.92
N GLU A 68 -19.84 -6.09 -25.32
CA GLU A 68 -18.83 -7.13 -25.10
C GLU A 68 -19.37 -8.30 -24.24
N GLN A 69 -20.20 -8.01 -23.25
CA GLN A 69 -20.86 -9.03 -22.42
C GLN A 69 -21.91 -9.82 -23.22
N GLY A 70 -22.67 -9.15 -24.08
CA GLY A 70 -23.66 -9.78 -24.96
C GLY A 70 -23.04 -10.75 -25.93
N ASP A 71 -21.93 -10.35 -26.56
CA ASP A 71 -21.19 -11.22 -27.47
C ASP A 71 -20.71 -12.50 -26.77
N ARG A 72 -20.23 -12.39 -25.53
CA ARG A 72 -19.84 -13.55 -24.71
C ARG A 72 -21.04 -14.45 -24.38
N GLN A 73 -22.17 -13.86 -23.97
CA GLN A 73 -23.39 -14.60 -23.64
C GLN A 73 -23.95 -15.35 -24.86
N ILE A 74 -24.00 -14.69 -26.02
CA ILE A 74 -24.46 -15.30 -27.28
C ILE A 74 -23.52 -16.42 -27.70
N THR A 75 -22.20 -16.23 -27.55
CA THR A 75 -21.20 -17.27 -27.87
C THR A 75 -21.37 -18.49 -26.96
N GLN A 76 -21.47 -18.29 -25.65
CA GLN A 76 -21.70 -19.37 -24.68
C GLN A 76 -23.01 -20.12 -24.96
N LEU A 77 -24.08 -19.39 -25.30
CA LEU A 77 -25.37 -20.01 -25.62
C LEU A 77 -25.28 -20.82 -26.92
N ALA A 78 -24.52 -20.35 -27.92
CA ALA A 78 -24.30 -21.06 -29.18
C ALA A 78 -23.36 -22.28 -29.04
N GLU A 79 -22.51 -22.33 -28.03
CA GLU A 79 -21.71 -23.50 -27.68
C GLU A 79 -22.56 -24.57 -26.97
N GLN A 80 -23.52 -24.14 -26.15
CA GLN A 80 -24.41 -25.03 -25.39
C GLN A 80 -25.60 -25.53 -26.22
N HIS A 81 -26.03 -24.75 -27.20
CA HIS A 81 -27.17 -25.04 -28.05
C HIS A 81 -26.83 -24.73 -29.52
N PRO A 82 -27.19 -25.60 -30.48
CA PRO A 82 -26.89 -25.39 -31.89
C PRO A 82 -27.74 -24.24 -32.48
N LEU A 83 -27.28 -23.00 -32.30
CA LEU A 83 -27.96 -21.80 -32.79
C LEU A 83 -27.55 -21.46 -34.24
N GLU A 84 -28.53 -21.30 -35.12
CA GLU A 84 -28.36 -20.79 -36.48
C GLU A 84 -27.93 -19.32 -36.51
N GLU A 85 -27.32 -18.89 -37.61
CA GLU A 85 -26.84 -17.50 -37.79
C GLU A 85 -27.97 -16.46 -37.63
N ALA A 86 -29.17 -16.77 -38.16
CA ALA A 86 -30.35 -15.92 -38.00
C ALA A 86 -30.78 -15.78 -36.52
N GLN A 87 -30.68 -16.86 -35.73
CA GLN A 87 -31.00 -16.85 -34.30
C GLN A 87 -29.97 -16.05 -33.50
N ARG A 88 -28.67 -16.18 -33.84
CA ARG A 88 -27.60 -15.36 -33.24
C ARG A 88 -27.80 -13.87 -33.56
N GLY A 89 -28.18 -13.54 -34.79
CA GLY A 89 -28.53 -12.17 -35.19
C GLY A 89 -29.73 -11.61 -34.41
N ALA A 90 -30.77 -12.40 -34.21
CA ALA A 90 -31.94 -12.01 -33.40
C ALA A 90 -31.57 -11.77 -31.93
N LEU A 91 -30.73 -12.63 -31.35
CA LEU A 91 -30.20 -12.45 -29.99
C LEU A 91 -29.35 -11.17 -29.88
N ALA A 92 -28.48 -10.88 -30.84
CA ALA A 92 -27.68 -9.66 -30.83
C ALA A 92 -28.53 -8.38 -30.85
N ILE A 93 -29.62 -8.38 -31.64
CA ILE A 93 -30.59 -7.26 -31.67
C ILE A 93 -31.30 -7.12 -30.32
N ALA A 94 -31.79 -8.24 -29.76
CA ALA A 94 -32.47 -8.24 -28.47
C ALA A 94 -31.55 -7.79 -27.33
N TRP A 95 -30.28 -8.20 -27.34
CA TRP A 95 -29.28 -7.78 -26.37
C TRP A 95 -29.02 -6.29 -26.43
N LYS A 96 -28.83 -5.71 -27.63
CA LYS A 96 -28.66 -4.26 -27.79
C LYS A 96 -29.85 -3.47 -27.21
N LYS A 97 -31.07 -3.98 -27.41
CA LYS A 97 -32.27 -3.38 -26.80
C LYS A 97 -32.25 -3.48 -25.27
N ALA A 98 -31.94 -4.67 -24.72
CA ALA A 98 -31.84 -4.87 -23.28
C ALA A 98 -30.72 -4.01 -22.65
N ALA A 99 -29.59 -3.83 -23.33
CA ALA A 99 -28.48 -2.97 -22.91
C ALA A 99 -28.89 -1.50 -22.84
N ALA A 100 -29.66 -1.02 -23.82
CA ALA A 100 -30.19 0.34 -23.82
C ALA A 100 -31.20 0.57 -22.66
N GLU A 101 -32.05 -0.41 -22.38
CA GLU A 101 -32.98 -0.39 -21.24
C GLU A 101 -32.22 -0.36 -19.89
N ALA A 102 -31.18 -1.19 -19.76
CA ALA A 102 -30.37 -1.31 -18.54
C ALA A 102 -29.54 -0.05 -18.23
N ILE A 103 -29.23 0.79 -19.21
CA ILE A 103 -28.45 2.03 -18.98
C ILE A 103 -29.19 3.02 -18.09
N GLN A 104 -30.49 3.20 -18.30
CA GLN A 104 -31.25 4.12 -17.46
C GLN A 104 -31.27 3.66 -16.01
N ALA A 105 -31.43 2.35 -15.81
CA ALA A 105 -31.41 1.72 -14.50
C ALA A 105 -30.04 1.79 -13.83
N TRP A 106 -28.97 1.61 -14.62
CA TRP A 106 -27.58 1.86 -14.20
C TRP A 106 -27.38 3.30 -13.74
N GLU A 107 -27.78 4.29 -14.53
CA GLU A 107 -27.63 5.72 -14.19
C GLU A 107 -28.31 6.05 -12.85
N GLN A 108 -29.52 5.54 -12.63
CA GLN A 108 -30.22 5.72 -11.36
C GLN A 108 -29.53 5.00 -10.20
N SER A 109 -28.97 3.82 -10.44
CA SER A 109 -28.25 3.05 -9.43
C SER A 109 -26.95 3.75 -9.01
N VAL A 110 -26.11 4.19 -9.95
CA VAL A 110 -24.90 4.96 -9.62
C VAL A 110 -25.26 6.30 -8.98
N ARG A 111 -26.35 6.95 -9.42
CA ARG A 111 -26.85 8.17 -8.78
C ARG A 111 -27.24 7.93 -7.32
N ARG A 112 -27.99 6.86 -7.02
CA ARG A 112 -28.35 6.50 -5.63
C ARG A 112 -27.13 6.21 -4.77
N VAL A 113 -26.10 5.59 -5.33
CA VAL A 113 -24.87 5.29 -4.59
C VAL A 113 -24.04 6.55 -4.32
N PHE A 114 -23.82 7.39 -5.32
CA PHE A 114 -22.85 8.48 -5.26
C PHE A 114 -23.46 9.85 -4.94
N LEU A 115 -24.70 10.11 -5.34
CA LEU A 115 -25.45 11.32 -4.99
C LEU A 115 -26.41 11.12 -3.81
N SER A 116 -26.44 9.94 -3.17
CA SER A 116 -27.03 9.87 -1.83
C SER A 116 -26.34 10.90 -0.94
N GLU A 117 -27.09 11.48 -0.01
CA GLU A 117 -26.63 12.48 0.97
C GLU A 117 -25.37 12.05 1.75
N ASP A 118 -25.00 10.76 1.67
CA ASP A 118 -23.91 10.16 2.40
C ASP A 118 -22.50 10.19 1.79
N TYR A 119 -22.35 10.31 0.47
CA TYR A 119 -21.05 10.13 -0.20
C TYR A 119 -20.39 11.45 -0.63
N LEU A 120 -21.19 12.43 -1.04
CA LEU A 120 -20.78 13.79 -1.37
C LEU A 120 -21.35 14.72 -0.28
N LYS A 121 -20.47 15.08 0.66
CA LYS A 121 -20.79 15.72 1.95
C LYS A 121 -19.98 17.00 2.22
N GLY A 122 -19.12 17.41 1.30
CA GLY A 122 -18.29 18.60 1.43
C GLY A 122 -19.06 19.88 1.13
N LEU A 123 -18.33 21.00 1.11
CA LEU A 123 -18.79 22.19 0.41
C LEU A 123 -19.11 21.79 -1.04
N VAL A 124 -20.24 22.26 -1.57
CA VAL A 124 -20.70 21.98 -2.95
C VAL A 124 -19.56 22.04 -3.96
N GLU A 125 -18.69 23.04 -3.83
CA GLU A 125 -17.53 23.26 -4.71
C GLU A 125 -16.44 22.19 -4.57
N VAL A 126 -16.26 21.62 -3.39
CA VAL A 126 -15.30 20.54 -3.10
C VAL A 126 -15.83 19.23 -3.67
N ASP A 127 -17.12 18.95 -3.48
CA ASP A 127 -17.75 17.75 -4.05
C ASP A 127 -17.85 17.84 -5.58
N ALA A 128 -18.18 19.01 -6.13
CA ALA A 128 -18.16 19.22 -7.57
C ALA A 128 -16.76 19.04 -8.15
N ARG A 129 -15.70 19.49 -7.45
CA ARG A 129 -14.30 19.21 -7.82
C ARG A 129 -13.95 17.73 -7.74
N ARG A 130 -14.44 17.03 -6.71
CA ARG A 130 -14.23 15.59 -6.55
C ARG A 130 -14.92 14.78 -7.66
N VAL A 131 -16.13 15.15 -8.05
CA VAL A 131 -16.83 14.56 -9.19
C VAL A 131 -16.06 14.85 -10.49
N LYS A 132 -15.56 16.07 -10.68
CA LYS A 132 -14.73 16.44 -11.85
C LYS A 132 -13.39 15.68 -11.94
N SER A 133 -12.85 15.17 -10.82
CA SER A 133 -11.62 14.37 -10.82
C SER A 133 -11.84 12.86 -10.99
N MET A 134 -13.09 12.40 -10.91
CA MET A 134 -13.43 11.01 -11.21
C MET A 134 -13.29 10.72 -12.70
N LYS A 135 -12.80 9.51 -13.03
CA LYS A 135 -12.64 9.08 -14.42
C LYS A 135 -13.90 8.37 -14.90
N ALA A 136 -14.37 8.72 -16.11
CA ALA A 136 -15.52 8.07 -16.75
C ALA A 136 -15.35 6.54 -16.89
N ASP A 137 -14.14 6.05 -17.22
CA ASP A 137 -13.85 4.60 -17.29
C ASP A 137 -14.09 3.90 -15.95
N TRP A 138 -13.71 4.53 -14.83
CA TRP A 138 -13.96 3.99 -13.50
C TRP A 138 -15.47 3.89 -13.22
N LEU A 139 -16.23 4.95 -13.51
CA LEU A 139 -17.69 4.94 -13.30
C LEU A 139 -18.38 3.90 -14.20
N SER A 140 -17.94 3.72 -15.44
CA SER A 140 -18.49 2.73 -16.38
C SER A 140 -18.36 1.28 -15.91
N LYS A 141 -17.42 1.00 -14.99
CA LYS A 141 -17.21 -0.33 -14.40
C LYS A 141 -18.21 -0.66 -13.29
N PHE A 142 -18.97 0.31 -12.79
CA PHE A 142 -20.04 0.04 -11.83
C PHE A 142 -21.22 -0.65 -12.54
N PRO A 143 -21.73 -1.78 -12.03
CA PRO A 143 -22.95 -2.40 -12.52
C PRO A 143 -24.21 -1.61 -12.20
N ALA A 144 -25.30 -1.98 -12.86
CA ALA A 144 -26.65 -1.67 -12.39
C ALA A 144 -27.01 -2.58 -11.20
N HIS A 145 -28.17 -2.33 -10.58
CA HIS A 145 -28.74 -3.32 -9.69
C HIS A 145 -28.90 -4.65 -10.44
N TYR A 146 -28.59 -5.79 -9.82
CA TYR A 146 -28.50 -7.08 -10.52
C TYR A 146 -29.81 -7.54 -11.18
N THR A 147 -30.97 -7.04 -10.73
CA THR A 147 -32.27 -7.30 -11.38
C THR A 147 -32.53 -6.43 -12.61
N GLU A 148 -31.70 -5.41 -12.82
CA GLU A 148 -31.81 -4.40 -13.87
C GLU A 148 -30.71 -4.55 -14.94
N GLU A 149 -29.85 -5.57 -14.80
CA GLU A 149 -28.83 -5.92 -15.79
C GLU A 149 -29.46 -6.54 -17.06
N PRO A 150 -28.85 -6.37 -18.25
CA PRO A 150 -29.43 -6.84 -19.52
C PRO A 150 -29.76 -8.33 -19.54
N GLU A 151 -28.93 -9.15 -18.89
CA GLU A 151 -29.06 -10.61 -18.80
C GLU A 151 -30.25 -11.09 -17.96
N VAL A 152 -30.82 -10.21 -17.14
CA VAL A 152 -31.99 -10.51 -16.29
C VAL A 152 -33.26 -9.88 -16.87
N GLY A 153 -33.11 -8.89 -17.76
CA GLY A 153 -34.20 -8.14 -18.37
C GLY A 153 -35.19 -8.99 -19.18
N ALA A 154 -36.47 -8.61 -19.12
CA ALA A 154 -37.55 -9.31 -19.80
C ALA A 154 -37.33 -9.42 -21.32
N THR A 155 -36.74 -8.38 -21.93
CA THR A 155 -36.38 -8.35 -23.35
C THR A 155 -35.44 -9.48 -23.74
N TRP A 156 -34.38 -9.71 -22.96
CA TRP A 156 -33.40 -10.76 -23.22
C TRP A 156 -33.98 -12.16 -22.99
N VAL A 157 -34.73 -12.34 -21.88
CA VAL A 157 -35.38 -13.61 -21.55
C VAL A 157 -36.38 -14.02 -22.61
N ALA A 158 -37.17 -13.08 -23.14
CA ALA A 158 -38.11 -13.34 -24.21
C ALA A 158 -37.40 -13.77 -25.50
N ALA A 159 -36.26 -13.16 -25.82
CA ALA A 159 -35.45 -13.53 -26.97
C ALA A 159 -34.86 -14.94 -26.83
N ILE A 160 -34.29 -15.29 -25.67
CA ILE A 160 -33.79 -16.65 -25.43
C ILE A 160 -34.92 -17.68 -25.51
N LYS A 161 -36.09 -17.38 -24.94
CA LYS A 161 -37.28 -18.25 -25.04
C LYS A 161 -37.73 -18.48 -26.48
N SER A 162 -37.50 -17.52 -27.37
CA SER A 162 -37.90 -17.61 -28.77
C SER A 162 -36.95 -18.44 -29.64
N VAL A 163 -35.69 -18.62 -29.21
CA VAL A 163 -34.67 -19.36 -29.98
C VAL A 163 -34.39 -20.76 -29.44
N LEU A 164 -34.60 -21.00 -28.14
CA LEU A 164 -34.39 -22.30 -27.51
C LEU A 164 -35.65 -23.18 -27.58
N SER A 165 -35.45 -24.50 -27.55
CA SER A 165 -36.56 -25.43 -27.34
C SER A 165 -37.19 -25.19 -25.95
N PRO A 166 -38.47 -25.57 -25.73
CA PRO A 166 -39.09 -25.42 -24.41
C PRO A 166 -38.30 -26.09 -23.27
N THR A 167 -37.68 -27.23 -23.55
CA THR A 167 -36.85 -27.99 -22.60
C THR A 167 -35.55 -27.26 -22.29
N ASP A 168 -34.84 -26.79 -23.33
CA ASP A 168 -33.58 -26.07 -23.18
C ASP A 168 -33.77 -24.72 -22.49
N PHE A 169 -34.85 -24.01 -22.84
CA PHE A 169 -35.22 -22.77 -22.16
C PHE A 169 -35.50 -22.99 -20.67
N ALA A 170 -36.21 -24.07 -20.31
CA ALA A 170 -36.49 -24.37 -18.91
C ALA A 170 -35.21 -24.66 -18.12
N ALA A 171 -34.27 -25.42 -18.72
CA ALA A 171 -32.97 -25.69 -18.11
C ALA A 171 -32.12 -24.42 -17.94
N TRP A 172 -32.07 -23.58 -18.98
CA TRP A 172 -31.37 -22.29 -18.94
C TRP A 172 -31.98 -21.32 -17.91
N ASP A 173 -33.31 -21.20 -17.86
CA ASP A 173 -34.00 -20.31 -16.92
C ASP A 173 -33.81 -20.78 -15.46
N GLU A 174 -33.81 -22.09 -15.21
CA GLU A 174 -33.52 -22.62 -13.87
C GLU A 174 -32.07 -22.38 -13.46
N ALA A 175 -31.10 -22.62 -14.36
CA ALA A 175 -29.69 -22.33 -14.09
C ALA A 175 -29.47 -20.85 -13.78
N ARG A 176 -30.11 -19.96 -14.55
CA ARG A 176 -30.10 -18.51 -14.33
C ARG A 176 -30.70 -18.14 -12.97
N ARG A 177 -31.89 -18.64 -12.64
CA ARG A 177 -32.55 -18.37 -11.34
C ARG A 177 -31.73 -18.89 -10.17
N LYS A 178 -31.12 -20.07 -10.32
CA LYS A 178 -30.21 -20.62 -9.32
C LYS A 178 -29.00 -19.72 -9.10
N SER A 179 -28.35 -19.26 -10.17
CA SER A 179 -27.24 -18.30 -10.09
C SER A 179 -27.63 -17.01 -9.35
N LEU A 180 -28.82 -16.46 -9.62
CA LEU A 180 -29.34 -15.29 -8.91
C LEU A 180 -29.60 -15.55 -7.43
N ARG A 181 -30.12 -16.74 -7.06
CA ARG A 181 -30.31 -17.13 -5.65
C ARG A 181 -28.97 -17.31 -4.93
N ASP A 182 -28.04 -18.03 -5.54
CA ASP A 182 -26.70 -18.27 -4.98
C ASP A 182 -25.97 -16.93 -4.76
N ARG A 183 -26.10 -15.97 -5.70
CA ARG A 183 -25.60 -14.60 -5.57
C ARG A 183 -26.21 -13.87 -4.38
N PHE A 184 -27.53 -13.89 -4.25
CA PHE A 184 -28.24 -13.22 -3.16
C PHE A 184 -27.78 -13.76 -1.80
N GLU A 185 -27.62 -15.08 -1.68
CA GLU A 185 -27.10 -15.71 -0.47
C GLU A 185 -25.64 -15.35 -0.17
N GLU A 186 -24.78 -15.29 -1.18
CA GLU A 186 -23.37 -14.89 -1.01
C GLU A 186 -23.25 -13.43 -0.55
N THR A 187 -23.96 -12.50 -1.19
CA THR A 187 -24.01 -11.09 -0.78
C THR A 187 -24.43 -10.96 0.68
N ARG A 188 -25.49 -11.68 1.08
CA ARG A 188 -25.97 -11.66 2.47
C ARG A 188 -24.91 -12.17 3.45
N LYS A 189 -24.20 -13.25 3.12
CA LYS A 189 -23.12 -13.80 3.96
C LYS A 189 -21.95 -12.83 4.12
N LEU A 190 -21.60 -12.10 3.05
CA LEU A 190 -20.52 -11.11 3.09
C LEU A 190 -20.91 -9.90 3.93
N ILE A 191 -22.10 -9.34 3.72
CA ILE A 191 -22.61 -8.23 4.52
C ILE A 191 -22.66 -8.61 5.99
N GLU A 192 -23.12 -9.83 6.31
CA GLU A 192 -23.13 -10.34 7.67
C GLU A 192 -21.72 -10.47 8.28
N ALA A 193 -20.77 -11.04 7.54
CA ALA A 193 -19.37 -11.10 7.97
C ALA A 193 -18.78 -9.70 8.20
N GLY A 194 -19.18 -8.72 7.39
CA GLY A 194 -18.73 -7.33 7.49
C GLY A 194 -19.37 -6.61 8.67
N ARG A 195 -20.66 -6.84 8.91
CA ARG A 195 -21.41 -6.36 10.07
C ARG A 195 -20.75 -6.85 11.36
N ILE A 196 -20.46 -8.15 11.45
CA ILE A 196 -19.77 -8.76 12.60
C ILE A 196 -18.38 -8.14 12.80
N LYS A 197 -17.59 -7.97 11.73
CA LYS A 197 -16.25 -7.39 11.81
C LYS A 197 -16.25 -5.91 12.19
N ALA A 198 -17.22 -5.16 11.67
CA ALA A 198 -17.29 -3.72 11.84
C ALA A 198 -17.98 -3.30 13.13
N GLU A 199 -18.73 -4.19 13.80
CA GLU A 199 -19.45 -3.93 15.06
C GLU A 199 -20.09 -2.52 15.12
N PRO A 200 -20.89 -2.14 14.09
CA PRO A 200 -21.41 -0.77 13.97
C PRO A 200 -22.21 -0.35 15.20
N GLN A 201 -22.93 -1.30 15.80
CA GLN A 201 -23.73 -1.11 17.00
C GLN A 201 -22.86 -0.75 18.22
N VAL A 202 -21.72 -1.44 18.43
CA VAL A 202 -20.80 -1.17 19.54
C VAL A 202 -20.23 0.23 19.41
N TRP A 203 -19.78 0.57 18.21
CA TRP A 203 -19.13 1.85 17.94
C TRP A 203 -20.08 3.06 18.08
N ILE A 204 -21.30 2.95 17.55
CA ILE A 204 -22.28 4.04 17.71
C ILE A 204 -22.81 4.11 19.15
N ALA A 205 -22.95 2.97 19.85
CA ALA A 205 -23.37 2.96 21.25
C ALA A 205 -22.37 3.70 22.15
N GLU A 206 -21.07 3.57 21.92
CA GLU A 206 -20.06 4.36 22.62
C GLU A 206 -20.18 5.87 22.33
N SER A 207 -20.47 6.23 21.08
CA SER A 207 -20.63 7.62 20.64
C SER A 207 -21.89 8.25 21.26
N ILE A 208 -23.01 7.52 21.24
CA ILE A 208 -24.26 7.90 21.91
C ILE A 208 -24.03 8.03 23.41
N LYS A 209 -23.35 7.07 24.04
CA LYS A 209 -23.03 7.12 25.48
C LYS A 209 -22.26 8.38 25.84
N LYS A 210 -21.23 8.74 25.06
CA LYS A 210 -20.46 9.98 25.26
C LYS A 210 -21.32 11.24 25.07
N ALA A 211 -22.19 11.26 24.07
CA ALA A 211 -23.10 12.38 23.81
C ALA A 211 -24.16 12.55 24.91
N LEU A 212 -24.60 11.44 25.52
CA LEU A 212 -25.57 11.46 26.61
C LEU A 212 -24.96 11.74 27.99
N GLU A 213 -23.65 11.62 28.17
CA GLU A 213 -22.99 11.78 29.48
C GLU A 213 -23.33 13.12 30.17
N PRO A 214 -23.33 14.29 29.49
CA PRO A 214 -23.75 15.54 30.11
C PRO A 214 -25.21 15.53 30.59
N ILE A 215 -26.09 14.88 29.83
CA ILE A 215 -27.52 14.74 30.18
C ILE A 215 -27.66 13.83 31.41
N ARG A 216 -26.96 12.69 31.43
CA ARG A 216 -26.95 11.73 32.54
C ARG A 216 -26.49 12.36 33.86
N GLN A 217 -25.49 13.24 33.79
CA GLN A 217 -25.00 13.96 34.98
C GLN A 217 -26.04 14.92 35.56
N GLN A 218 -26.92 15.47 34.72
CA GLN A 218 -27.96 16.41 35.16
C GLN A 218 -29.24 15.74 35.64
N VAL A 219 -29.63 14.60 35.04
CA VAL A 219 -30.76 13.79 35.53
C VAL A 219 -30.34 12.79 36.62
N LYS A 220 -29.14 12.95 37.18
CA LYS A 220 -28.55 12.06 38.18
C LYS A 220 -29.43 12.02 39.43
N GLY A 221 -30.07 10.86 39.67
CA GLY A 221 -31.05 10.66 40.74
C GLY A 221 -32.45 10.28 40.25
N GLN A 222 -32.73 10.43 38.94
CA GLN A 222 -33.96 10.00 38.30
C GLN A 222 -33.76 8.66 37.58
N ALA A 223 -33.94 7.55 38.30
CA ALA A 223 -33.68 6.20 37.80
C ALA A 223 -34.46 5.88 36.50
N ASP A 224 -35.71 6.34 36.41
CA ASP A 224 -36.58 6.13 35.25
C ASP A 224 -36.02 6.74 33.96
N TRP A 225 -35.41 7.93 34.05
CA TRP A 225 -34.81 8.61 32.91
C TRP A 225 -33.50 7.98 32.46
N THR A 226 -32.70 7.49 33.39
CA THR A 226 -31.47 6.76 33.06
C THR A 226 -31.82 5.49 32.27
N GLN A 227 -32.83 4.74 32.73
CA GLN A 227 -33.30 3.54 32.05
C GLN A 227 -33.94 3.85 30.69
N LYS A 228 -34.69 4.96 30.57
CA LYS A 228 -35.28 5.40 29.30
C LYS A 228 -34.21 5.79 28.28
N LEU A 229 -33.17 6.52 28.70
CA LEU A 229 -32.04 6.89 27.86
C LEU A 229 -31.23 5.67 27.41
N ASP A 230 -31.02 4.68 28.27
CA ASP A 230 -30.33 3.43 27.90
C ASP A 230 -31.13 2.63 26.87
N ARG A 231 -32.45 2.49 27.04
CA ARG A 231 -33.33 1.81 26.06
C ARG A 231 -33.33 2.51 24.71
N LEU A 232 -33.50 3.84 24.71
CA LEU A 232 -33.47 4.63 23.49
C LEU A 232 -32.10 4.49 22.78
N SER A 233 -30.98 4.55 23.52
CA SER A 233 -29.64 4.36 22.98
C SER A 233 -29.47 3.00 22.29
N GLN A 234 -30.04 1.93 22.86
CA GLN A 234 -29.99 0.59 22.27
C GLN A 234 -30.81 0.50 20.98
N THR A 235 -32.04 1.04 20.98
CA THR A 235 -32.89 1.09 19.78
C THR A 235 -32.18 1.84 18.66
N TRP A 236 -31.55 2.97 18.96
CA TRP A 236 -30.87 3.77 17.95
C TRP A 236 -29.56 3.15 17.46
N ALA A 237 -28.85 2.42 18.31
CA ALA A 237 -27.70 1.63 17.86
C ALA A 237 -28.11 0.53 16.88
N GLN A 238 -29.30 -0.06 17.06
CA GLN A 238 -29.88 -1.04 16.12
C GLN A 238 -30.34 -0.38 14.81
N GLU A 239 -30.95 0.81 14.87
CA GLU A 239 -31.34 1.57 13.68
C GLU A 239 -30.11 1.99 12.85
N TYR A 240 -29.03 2.41 13.51
CA TYR A 240 -27.76 2.72 12.84
C TYR A 240 -27.15 1.49 12.17
N GLU A 241 -27.14 0.35 12.87
CA GLU A 241 -26.70 -0.92 12.29
C GLU A 241 -27.54 -1.30 11.07
N THR A 242 -28.86 -1.16 11.15
CA THR A 242 -29.79 -1.41 10.03
C THR A 242 -29.46 -0.49 8.86
N ALA A 243 -29.26 0.81 9.09
CA ALA A 243 -28.87 1.75 8.05
C ALA A 243 -27.51 1.40 7.40
N CYS A 244 -26.54 0.92 8.19
CA CYS A 244 -25.26 0.43 7.66
C CYS A 244 -25.43 -0.84 6.82
N VAL A 245 -26.29 -1.77 7.25
CA VAL A 245 -26.63 -2.99 6.51
C VAL A 245 -27.33 -2.63 5.20
N ASP A 246 -28.35 -1.77 5.22
CA ASP A 246 -29.07 -1.32 4.03
C ASP A 246 -28.12 -0.64 3.04
N ARG A 247 -27.17 0.16 3.56
CA ARG A 247 -26.14 0.79 2.74
C ARG A 247 -25.17 -0.21 2.13
N ALA A 248 -24.75 -1.21 2.91
CA ALA A 248 -23.90 -2.29 2.41
C ALA A 248 -24.63 -3.11 1.33
N VAL A 249 -25.94 -3.36 1.49
CA VAL A 249 -26.80 -3.99 0.47
C VAL A 249 -26.77 -3.16 -0.81
N LEU A 250 -27.10 -1.86 -0.73
CA LEU A 250 -27.09 -0.96 -1.89
C LEU A 250 -25.73 -0.94 -2.63
N TRP A 251 -24.62 -0.94 -1.88
CA TRP A 251 -23.28 -0.96 -2.45
C TRP A 251 -22.93 -2.30 -3.09
N MET A 252 -23.26 -3.41 -2.43
CA MET A 252 -22.98 -4.76 -2.91
C MET A 252 -23.85 -5.14 -4.11
N ASP A 253 -25.09 -4.67 -4.14
CA ASP A 253 -25.98 -4.78 -5.30
C ASP A 253 -25.42 -4.02 -6.51
N ALA A 254 -24.68 -2.95 -6.25
CA ALA A 254 -23.96 -2.15 -7.24
C ALA A 254 -22.50 -2.61 -7.47
N CYS A 255 -22.09 -3.83 -7.11
CA CYS A 255 -20.77 -4.40 -7.45
C CYS A 255 -20.90 -5.61 -8.41
N ASN A 256 -20.17 -5.58 -9.55
CA ASN A 256 -20.39 -6.52 -10.67
C ASN A 256 -19.59 -7.80 -10.47
N LEU A 257 -20.22 -8.97 -10.55
CA LEU A 257 -19.57 -10.28 -10.46
C LEU A 257 -18.63 -10.61 -11.64
N THR A 258 -18.87 -10.04 -12.82
CA THR A 258 -18.04 -10.29 -14.02
C THR A 258 -16.99 -9.22 -14.27
N GLY A 259 -16.92 -8.19 -13.40
CA GLY A 259 -15.95 -7.10 -13.49
C GLY A 259 -14.96 -7.09 -12.33
N ASP A 260 -13.86 -6.37 -12.50
CA ASP A 260 -12.74 -6.29 -11.53
C ASP A 260 -13.15 -5.78 -10.13
N THR A 261 -14.34 -5.19 -9.98
CA THR A 261 -14.81 -4.58 -8.73
C THR A 261 -15.23 -5.60 -7.68
N TRP A 262 -15.85 -6.72 -8.07
CA TRP A 262 -16.27 -7.76 -7.11
C TRP A 262 -15.12 -8.60 -6.55
N PRO A 263 -14.19 -9.13 -7.37
CA PRO A 263 -12.99 -9.78 -6.84
C PRO A 263 -12.17 -8.83 -5.98
N ARG A 264 -12.14 -7.53 -6.31
CA ARG A 264 -11.45 -6.50 -5.51
C ARG A 264 -12.13 -6.24 -4.18
N ALA A 265 -13.46 -6.07 -4.15
CA ALA A 265 -14.21 -5.93 -2.90
C ALA A 265 -14.04 -7.16 -1.99
N ARG A 266 -14.05 -8.37 -2.59
CA ARG A 266 -13.78 -9.64 -1.91
C ARG A 266 -12.34 -9.74 -1.39
N LYS A 267 -11.35 -9.33 -2.19
CA LYS A 267 -9.92 -9.34 -1.83
C LYS A 267 -9.60 -8.34 -0.72
N ASN A 268 -10.24 -7.16 -0.75
CA ASN A 268 -9.98 -6.08 0.20
C ASN A 268 -10.83 -6.17 1.47
N GLY A 269 -11.87 -7.02 1.48
CA GLY A 269 -12.79 -7.11 2.60
C GLY A 269 -13.71 -5.90 2.75
N GLU A 270 -13.97 -5.19 1.65
CA GLU A 270 -14.72 -3.92 1.58
C GLU A 270 -16.21 -4.16 1.26
N TYR A 271 -16.84 -5.10 1.98
CA TYR A 271 -18.24 -5.49 1.79
C TYR A 271 -19.21 -4.91 2.83
N PHE A 272 -18.73 -3.98 3.66
CA PHE A 272 -19.53 -3.29 4.68
C PHE A 272 -19.04 -1.87 4.90
N TYR A 273 -19.95 -0.90 4.83
CA TYR A 273 -19.65 0.52 5.01
C TYR A 273 -20.45 1.07 6.18
N ARG A 274 -19.78 1.75 7.11
CA ARG A 274 -20.44 2.50 8.18
C ARG A 274 -21.02 3.79 7.61
N VAL A 275 -22.29 4.07 7.90
CA VAL A 275 -22.88 5.40 7.66
C VAL A 275 -22.15 6.42 8.52
N ALA A 276 -21.97 7.66 8.06
CA ALA A 276 -21.24 8.66 8.85
C ALA A 276 -21.99 8.93 10.17
N SER A 277 -21.35 8.66 11.32
CA SER A 277 -21.95 8.79 12.65
C SER A 277 -22.55 10.16 12.91
N ASN A 278 -21.88 11.22 12.47
CA ASN A 278 -22.19 12.57 12.95
C ASN A 278 -23.60 13.00 12.55
N ARG A 279 -24.05 12.69 11.33
CA ARG A 279 -25.43 13.01 10.91
C ARG A 279 -26.48 12.11 11.53
N PHE A 280 -26.15 10.82 11.69
CA PHE A 280 -27.02 9.92 12.43
C PHE A 280 -27.19 10.45 13.86
N LEU A 281 -26.10 10.90 14.50
CA LEU A 281 -26.09 11.54 15.80
C LEU A 281 -26.84 12.88 15.79
N ASP A 282 -26.75 13.72 14.76
CA ASP A 282 -27.45 15.01 14.71
C ASP A 282 -28.97 14.81 14.57
N ALA A 283 -29.41 13.99 13.61
CA ALA A 283 -30.83 13.64 13.45
C ALA A 283 -31.39 12.94 14.70
N TRP A 284 -30.54 12.12 15.32
CA TRP A 284 -30.82 11.49 16.60
C TRP A 284 -31.00 12.49 17.74
N MET A 285 -30.08 13.45 17.88
CA MET A 285 -30.15 14.51 18.89
C MET A 285 -31.40 15.39 18.69
N GLU A 286 -31.76 15.71 17.44
CA GLU A 286 -32.99 16.42 17.09
C GLU A 286 -34.24 15.65 17.50
N ALA A 287 -34.28 14.32 17.28
CA ALA A 287 -35.39 13.47 17.69
C ALA A 287 -35.47 13.27 19.21
N LEU A 288 -34.33 13.32 19.91
CA LEU A 288 -34.25 13.19 21.36
C LEU A 288 -34.72 14.47 22.06
N LEU A 289 -34.39 15.66 21.54
CA LEU A 289 -34.68 16.96 22.16
C LEU A 289 -36.13 17.17 22.65
N PRO A 290 -37.19 16.81 21.88
CA PRO A 290 -38.58 16.93 22.33
C PRO A 290 -38.96 15.97 23.45
N THR A 291 -38.21 14.87 23.60
CA THR A 291 -38.50 13.79 24.55
C THR A 291 -37.79 13.97 25.89
N LEU A 292 -36.89 14.96 26.01
CA LEU A 292 -36.15 15.24 27.24
C LEU A 292 -36.97 16.13 28.20
N PRO A 293 -36.78 15.98 29.52
CA PRO A 293 -37.27 16.96 30.49
C PRO A 293 -36.77 18.38 30.15
N GLU A 294 -37.58 19.39 30.46
CA GLU A 294 -37.29 20.81 30.17
C GLU A 294 -35.87 21.22 30.60
N GLU A 295 -35.47 20.81 31.81
CA GLU A 295 -34.17 21.12 32.39
C GLU A 295 -33.00 20.51 31.59
N ALA A 296 -33.15 19.24 31.17
CA ALA A 296 -32.16 18.54 30.34
C ALA A 296 -32.13 19.10 28.91
N ARG A 297 -33.28 19.51 28.36
CA ARG A 297 -33.38 20.15 27.05
C ARG A 297 -32.68 21.50 27.04
N ILE A 298 -32.93 22.36 28.03
CA ILE A 298 -32.30 23.68 28.16
C ILE A 298 -30.78 23.54 28.24
N ALA A 299 -30.29 22.64 29.08
CA ALA A 299 -28.86 22.41 29.25
C ALA A 299 -28.20 21.81 28.00
N LEU A 300 -28.90 20.90 27.31
CA LEU A 300 -28.41 20.33 26.07
C LEU A 300 -28.34 21.38 24.97
N THR A 301 -29.38 22.20 24.81
CA THR A 301 -29.39 23.33 23.89
C THR A 301 -28.31 24.36 24.24
N GLN A 302 -28.05 24.61 25.53
CA GLN A 302 -26.95 25.48 25.96
C GLN A 302 -25.58 24.86 25.67
N SER A 303 -25.41 23.55 25.85
CA SER A 303 -24.17 22.84 25.51
C SER A 303 -23.95 22.76 24.01
N GLN A 304 -25.00 22.54 23.22
CA GLN A 304 -24.98 22.54 21.75
C GLN A 304 -24.69 23.94 21.25
N LYS A 305 -25.39 24.96 21.75
CA LYS A 305 -25.12 26.36 21.44
C LYS A 305 -23.69 26.76 21.82
N LYS A 306 -23.18 26.35 22.98
CA LYS A 306 -21.78 26.59 23.35
C LYS A 306 -20.78 25.88 22.41
N LYS A 307 -21.13 24.68 21.92
CA LYS A 307 -20.32 23.92 20.97
C LYS A 307 -20.42 24.48 19.54
N GLU A 308 -21.59 24.95 19.12
CA GLU A 308 -21.85 25.63 17.85
C GLU A 308 -21.25 27.03 17.83
N ASP A 309 -21.31 27.78 18.93
CA ASP A 309 -20.65 29.05 19.11
C ASP A 309 -19.13 28.82 19.12
N ALA A 310 -18.62 27.78 19.79
CA ALA A 310 -17.20 27.42 19.74
C ALA A 310 -16.77 26.93 18.34
N LEU A 311 -17.59 26.15 17.63
CA LEU A 311 -17.30 25.68 16.27
C LEU A 311 -17.47 26.80 15.23
N SER A 312 -18.42 27.70 15.41
CA SER A 312 -18.64 28.87 14.56
C SER A 312 -17.54 29.89 14.82
N GLN A 313 -17.15 30.10 16.07
CA GLN A 313 -15.98 30.89 16.42
C GLN A 313 -14.70 30.23 15.88
N GLN A 314 -14.53 28.91 15.98
CA GLN A 314 -13.41 28.21 15.36
C GLN A 314 -13.46 28.28 13.83
N ARG A 315 -14.65 28.22 13.21
CA ARG A 315 -14.81 28.36 11.75
C ARG A 315 -14.56 29.80 11.29
N GLU A 316 -15.04 30.78 12.03
CA GLU A 316 -14.84 32.21 11.82
C GLU A 316 -13.36 32.55 12.05
N GLU A 317 -12.72 32.00 13.07
CA GLU A 317 -11.27 32.09 13.32
C GLU A 317 -10.48 31.37 12.23
N LEU A 318 -10.94 30.22 11.72
CA LEU A 318 -10.32 29.53 10.58
C LEU A 318 -10.55 30.26 9.26
N LEU A 319 -11.70 30.92 9.07
CA LEU A 319 -12.03 31.73 7.90
C LEU A 319 -11.31 33.07 7.95
N GLN A 320 -11.24 33.74 9.10
CA GLN A 320 -10.48 34.96 9.31
C GLN A 320 -8.98 34.67 9.37
N ALA A 321 -8.55 33.51 9.85
CA ALA A 321 -7.18 33.05 9.67
C ALA A 321 -6.93 32.65 8.21
N ALA A 322 -7.87 32.09 7.47
CA ALA A 322 -7.66 31.77 6.05
C ALA A 322 -7.63 33.04 5.18
N VAL A 323 -8.56 33.98 5.39
CA VAL A 323 -8.69 35.25 4.67
C VAL A 323 -7.63 36.25 5.13
N GLY A 324 -7.35 36.30 6.44
CA GLY A 324 -6.25 37.06 7.02
C GLY A 324 -4.90 36.49 6.61
N ARG A 325 -4.70 35.17 6.61
CA ARG A 325 -3.47 34.55 6.07
C ARG A 325 -3.38 34.66 4.57
N GLU A 326 -4.47 34.77 3.80
CA GLU A 326 -4.44 35.01 2.35
C GLU A 326 -4.14 36.48 2.03
N GLY A 327 -4.67 37.42 2.80
CA GLY A 327 -4.35 38.85 2.75
C GLY A 327 -2.90 39.14 3.19
N GLU A 328 -2.49 38.59 4.33
CA GLU A 328 -1.11 38.62 4.81
C GLU A 328 -0.19 37.82 3.87
N LEU A 329 -0.61 36.69 3.29
CA LEU A 329 0.19 36.01 2.26
C LEU A 329 0.43 36.94 1.09
N ASN A 330 -0.59 37.63 0.60
CA ASN A 330 -0.51 38.45 -0.61
C ASN A 330 0.26 39.75 -0.38
N GLU A 331 0.09 40.42 0.76
CA GLU A 331 0.92 41.58 1.14
C GLU A 331 2.36 41.17 1.47
N THR A 332 2.56 40.07 2.21
CA THR A 332 3.90 39.57 2.54
C THR A 332 4.59 38.95 1.32
N LEU A 333 3.87 38.37 0.36
CA LEU A 333 4.41 37.93 -0.94
C LEU A 333 4.78 39.11 -1.81
N ALA A 334 3.96 40.17 -1.85
CA ALA A 334 4.28 41.37 -2.62
C ALA A 334 5.53 42.07 -2.06
N ASP A 335 5.64 42.24 -0.74
CA ASP A 335 6.81 42.80 -0.08
C ASP A 335 8.03 41.87 -0.16
N ARG A 336 7.84 40.55 -0.12
CA ARG A 336 8.93 39.58 -0.28
C ARG A 336 9.41 39.42 -1.71
N VAL A 337 8.53 39.48 -2.70
CA VAL A 337 8.92 39.55 -4.11
C VAL A 337 9.72 40.83 -4.34
N GLN A 338 9.33 41.95 -3.71
CA GLN A 338 10.12 43.18 -3.75
C GLN A 338 11.48 43.04 -3.03
N GLN A 339 11.56 42.38 -1.88
CA GLN A 339 12.81 42.08 -1.17
C GLN A 339 13.70 41.07 -1.90
N LEU A 340 13.13 40.08 -2.59
CA LEU A 340 13.86 39.11 -3.41
C LEU A 340 14.40 39.80 -4.66
N ILE A 341 13.60 40.64 -5.31
CA ILE A 341 14.04 41.53 -6.40
C ILE A 341 15.19 42.44 -5.93
N THR A 342 15.08 43.00 -4.72
CA THR A 342 16.09 43.92 -4.18
C THR A 342 17.38 43.19 -3.76
N SER A 343 17.28 42.05 -3.09
CA SER A 343 18.43 41.26 -2.66
C SER A 343 19.11 40.55 -3.83
N THR A 344 18.35 40.07 -4.82
CA THR A 344 18.90 39.51 -6.07
C THR A 344 19.60 40.60 -6.87
N ALA A 345 19.05 41.81 -6.95
CA ALA A 345 19.74 42.94 -7.55
C ALA A 345 21.03 43.32 -6.79
N GLN A 346 21.02 43.31 -5.45
CA GLN A 346 22.21 43.60 -4.63
C GLN A 346 23.30 42.52 -4.74
N MET A 347 22.93 41.25 -4.71
CA MET A 347 23.88 40.13 -4.85
C MET A 347 24.46 40.02 -6.26
N ALA A 348 23.68 40.43 -7.27
CA ALA A 348 24.13 40.51 -8.66
C ALA A 348 24.89 41.82 -8.99
N GLY A 349 25.11 42.70 -8.01
CA GLY A 349 25.79 43.98 -8.21
C GLY A 349 25.07 44.97 -9.13
N LEU A 350 23.76 44.80 -9.33
CA LEU A 350 22.96 45.66 -10.18
C LEU A 350 22.66 46.98 -9.45
N PRO A 351 22.82 48.13 -10.13
CA PRO A 351 22.73 49.43 -9.47
C PRO A 351 21.32 49.75 -8.94
N ASN A 352 20.24 49.18 -9.52
CA ASN A 352 18.85 49.39 -9.07
C ASN A 352 17.95 48.15 -9.27
N SER A 353 17.07 47.90 -8.30
CA SER A 353 16.06 46.83 -8.28
C SER A 353 14.96 46.95 -9.34
N GLU A 354 14.84 48.11 -9.99
CA GLU A 354 13.84 48.37 -11.04
C GLU A 354 14.05 47.54 -12.32
N SER A 355 15.27 47.05 -12.56
CA SER A 355 15.60 46.21 -13.71
C SER A 355 14.89 44.84 -13.71
N LEU A 356 14.42 44.37 -12.55
CA LEU A 356 13.74 43.08 -12.38
C LEU A 356 12.21 43.20 -12.24
N ASN A 357 11.66 44.42 -12.16
CA ASN A 357 10.21 44.67 -12.04
C ASN A 357 9.34 44.10 -13.18
N PRO A 358 9.78 44.04 -14.46
CA PRO A 358 8.99 43.44 -15.54
C PRO A 358 8.70 41.94 -15.34
N HIS A 359 9.51 41.25 -14.52
CA HIS A 359 9.44 39.80 -14.27
C HIS A 359 8.67 39.44 -13.00
N ARG A 360 8.21 40.44 -12.25
CA ARG A 360 7.45 40.31 -11.00
C ARG A 360 6.28 39.34 -11.11
N LYS A 361 5.48 39.40 -12.19
CA LYS A 361 4.34 38.50 -12.42
C LYS A 361 4.71 37.04 -12.66
N ALA A 362 5.90 36.77 -13.21
CA ALA A 362 6.37 35.41 -13.45
C ALA A 362 6.90 34.78 -12.15
N LEU A 363 7.66 35.54 -11.37
CA LEU A 363 8.10 35.17 -10.02
C LEU A 363 6.91 34.95 -9.07
N GLU A 364 5.92 35.84 -9.09
CA GLU A 364 4.66 35.69 -8.35
C GLU A 364 3.93 34.39 -8.72
N LYS A 365 3.89 34.01 -10.01
CA LYS A 365 3.26 32.77 -10.47
C LYS A 365 3.96 31.50 -9.99
N ILE A 366 5.29 31.49 -9.98
CA ILE A 366 6.10 30.34 -9.52
C ILE A 366 5.96 30.21 -8.01
N MET A 367 6.11 31.31 -7.28
CA MET A 367 5.93 31.32 -5.82
C MET A 367 4.51 30.95 -5.41
N HIS A 368 3.46 31.41 -6.12
CA HIS A 368 2.09 30.97 -5.84
C HIS A 368 1.86 29.48 -6.12
N ARG A 369 2.57 28.88 -7.10
CA ARG A 369 2.46 27.45 -7.41
C ARG A 369 3.13 26.60 -6.33
N GLU A 370 4.37 26.92 -5.94
CA GLU A 370 5.10 26.21 -4.87
C GLU A 370 4.52 26.46 -3.48
N ALA A 371 4.13 27.70 -3.17
CA ALA A 371 3.49 28.05 -1.90
C ALA A 371 2.17 27.28 -1.75
N ARG A 372 1.32 27.19 -2.78
CA ARG A 372 0.09 26.37 -2.71
C ARG A 372 0.35 24.88 -2.54
N GLN A 373 1.47 24.37 -3.05
CA GLN A 373 1.82 22.95 -2.96
C GLN A 373 2.39 22.56 -1.59
N ARG A 374 2.95 23.51 -0.83
CA ARG A 374 3.57 23.27 0.49
C ARG A 374 2.85 23.92 1.69
N LEU A 375 2.01 24.93 1.47
CA LEU A 375 1.23 25.60 2.54
C LEU A 375 0.08 24.76 3.09
N GLY A 376 -0.28 23.65 2.44
CA GLY A 376 -1.31 22.73 2.95
C GLY A 376 -0.90 21.99 4.23
N GLU A 377 0.41 21.89 4.54
CA GLU A 377 0.87 20.99 5.60
C GLU A 377 1.82 21.61 6.64
N ILE A 378 2.46 22.77 6.40
CA ILE A 378 3.64 23.15 7.22
C ILE A 378 3.51 24.44 8.06
N PHE A 379 2.61 25.37 7.77
CA PHE A 379 2.72 26.71 8.37
C PHE A 379 1.46 27.20 9.09
N ALA A 380 1.38 26.88 10.38
CA ALA A 380 0.50 27.59 11.33
C ALA A 380 1.26 28.35 12.43
N ASP A 381 2.39 27.84 12.97
CA ASP A 381 2.94 28.38 14.23
C ASP A 381 4.48 28.52 14.32
N ARG A 382 5.20 28.85 13.24
CA ARG A 382 6.68 28.89 13.27
C ARG A 382 7.31 30.29 13.19
N PRO A 383 8.48 30.54 13.81
CA PRO A 383 9.04 31.88 14.03
C PRO A 383 9.54 32.59 12.74
N PRO A 384 9.60 33.93 12.73
CA PRO A 384 10.06 34.76 11.59
C PRO A 384 11.45 34.40 11.01
N GLU A 385 12.32 33.79 11.81
CA GLU A 385 13.70 33.43 11.48
C GLU A 385 13.75 32.23 10.53
N MET A 386 12.80 31.29 10.67
CA MET A 386 12.63 30.16 9.75
C MET A 386 12.07 30.58 8.38
N LEU A 387 11.51 31.79 8.31
CA LEU A 387 10.97 32.37 7.09
C LEU A 387 12.07 33.04 6.23
N LYS A 388 13.14 33.52 6.89
CA LYS A 388 14.42 33.90 6.22
C LYS A 388 15.15 32.67 5.68
N GLU A 389 15.06 31.56 6.38
CA GLU A 389 15.56 30.24 6.01
C GLU A 389 14.79 29.65 4.82
N TYR A 390 13.46 29.75 4.81
CA TYR A 390 12.61 29.35 3.68
C TYR A 390 12.90 30.15 2.40
N LEU A 391 13.34 31.41 2.51
CA LEU A 391 13.73 32.24 1.36
C LEU A 391 15.12 31.88 0.79
N ARG A 392 16.05 31.39 1.62
CA ARG A 392 17.29 30.74 1.13
C ARG A 392 16.98 29.38 0.50
N HIS A 393 16.03 28.64 1.07
CA HIS A 393 15.53 27.38 0.54
C HIS A 393 14.85 27.56 -0.83
N ALA A 394 14.07 28.63 -1.03
CA ALA A 394 13.49 28.98 -2.33
C ALA A 394 14.54 29.38 -3.38
N GLN A 395 15.69 29.95 -2.98
CA GLN A 395 16.82 30.22 -3.88
C GLN A 395 17.55 28.93 -4.30
N SER A 396 17.75 28.00 -3.36
CA SER A 396 18.33 26.67 -3.63
C SER A 396 17.39 25.80 -4.48
N LEU A 397 16.08 25.83 -4.21
CA LEU A 397 15.05 25.18 -5.02
C LEU A 397 14.89 25.83 -6.39
N ALA A 398 14.96 27.16 -6.49
CA ALA A 398 14.97 27.83 -7.79
C ALA A 398 16.20 27.45 -8.62
N LEU A 399 17.34 27.12 -8.00
CA LEU A 399 18.56 26.62 -8.66
C LEU A 399 18.48 25.12 -9.04
N SER A 400 17.79 24.31 -8.25
CA SER A 400 17.51 22.88 -8.52
C SER A 400 16.41 22.70 -9.57
N ALA A 401 15.38 23.55 -9.55
CA ALA A 401 14.30 23.59 -10.52
C ALA A 401 14.81 23.92 -11.94
N LEU A 402 15.97 24.58 -12.07
CA LEU A 402 16.63 24.82 -13.37
C LEU A 402 16.95 23.55 -14.16
N ASN A 403 16.86 22.35 -13.57
CA ASN A 403 17.12 21.07 -14.25
C ASN A 403 15.86 20.23 -14.52
N GLU A 404 14.70 20.56 -13.97
CA GLU A 404 13.44 19.84 -14.23
C GLU A 404 12.43 20.76 -14.96
N GLU A 405 12.38 20.69 -16.30
CA GLU A 405 11.32 21.27 -17.16
C GLU A 405 10.85 22.71 -16.82
N THR A 406 11.70 23.55 -16.20
CA THR A 406 11.44 24.99 -16.06
C THR A 406 11.75 25.71 -17.36
N ASP A 407 10.90 26.68 -17.69
CA ASP A 407 11.03 27.65 -18.77
C ASP A 407 12.49 28.09 -18.98
N ASP A 408 13.14 27.62 -20.06
CA ASP A 408 14.55 27.86 -20.39
C ASP A 408 14.94 29.35 -20.31
N LYS A 409 13.96 30.25 -20.49
CA LYS A 409 14.12 31.70 -20.36
C LYS A 409 14.45 32.16 -18.93
N LEU A 410 13.90 31.52 -17.90
CA LEU A 410 14.20 31.85 -16.51
C LEU A 410 15.60 31.38 -16.12
N LYS A 411 16.02 30.22 -16.65
CA LYS A 411 17.39 29.71 -16.51
C LYS A 411 18.40 30.66 -17.13
N GLU A 412 18.17 31.06 -18.37
CA GLU A 412 19.02 32.03 -19.07
C GLU A 412 19.08 33.40 -18.36
N GLU A 413 17.98 33.88 -17.80
CA GLU A 413 17.94 35.16 -17.07
C GLU A 413 18.61 35.10 -15.68
N LEU A 414 18.37 34.06 -14.88
CA LEU A 414 19.06 33.89 -13.59
C LEU A 414 20.57 33.71 -13.78
N LEU A 415 20.97 32.98 -14.82
CA LEU A 415 22.38 32.84 -15.17
C LEU A 415 23.02 34.20 -15.48
N LYS A 416 22.34 35.16 -16.11
CA LYS A 416 22.89 36.52 -16.38
C LYS A 416 23.29 37.29 -15.11
N HIS A 417 22.68 36.97 -13.97
CA HIS A 417 22.87 37.69 -12.70
C HIS A 417 23.88 37.05 -11.75
N LEU A 418 24.36 35.83 -12.05
CA LEU A 418 25.45 35.20 -11.32
C LEU A 418 26.81 35.69 -11.85
N THR A 419 27.76 35.95 -10.96
CA THR A 419 29.14 36.20 -11.39
C THR A 419 29.71 34.94 -12.06
N ALA A 420 30.72 35.09 -12.92
CA ALA A 420 31.37 33.96 -13.56
C ALA A 420 31.89 32.94 -12.52
N GLU A 421 32.42 33.43 -11.40
CA GLU A 421 32.91 32.59 -10.29
C GLU A 421 31.79 31.80 -9.61
N GLN A 422 30.61 32.40 -9.41
CA GLN A 422 29.46 31.72 -8.81
C GLN A 422 28.89 30.65 -9.74
N ARG A 423 28.78 30.95 -11.05
CA ARG A 423 28.36 29.96 -12.05
C ARG A 423 29.30 28.76 -12.07
N GLN A 424 30.61 29.05 -12.13
CA GLN A 424 31.64 28.02 -12.13
C GLN A 424 31.59 27.16 -10.87
N ARG A 425 31.35 27.75 -9.70
CA ARG A 425 31.23 27.00 -8.44
C ARG A 425 30.01 26.08 -8.43
N ILE A 426 28.84 26.57 -8.87
CA ILE A 426 27.61 25.78 -8.93
C ILE A 426 27.78 24.62 -9.92
N GLU A 427 28.34 24.88 -11.10
CA GLU A 427 28.65 23.84 -12.08
C GLU A 427 29.60 22.78 -11.50
N GLN A 428 30.64 23.19 -10.77
CA GLN A 428 31.56 22.27 -10.10
C GLN A 428 30.89 21.42 -9.03
N GLU A 429 30.02 22.01 -8.20
CA GLU A 429 29.29 21.31 -7.14
C GLU A 429 28.27 20.31 -7.74
N GLN A 430 27.55 20.70 -8.79
CA GLN A 430 26.62 19.81 -9.52
C GLN A 430 27.36 18.67 -10.21
N GLU A 431 28.47 18.95 -10.88
CA GLU A 431 29.26 17.93 -11.55
C GLU A 431 29.91 16.97 -10.54
N ALA A 432 30.35 17.47 -9.38
CA ALA A 432 30.83 16.64 -8.28
C ALA A 432 29.71 15.72 -7.75
N PHE A 433 28.49 16.24 -7.58
CA PHE A 433 27.35 15.45 -7.15
C PHE A 433 26.96 14.38 -8.19
N ALA A 434 26.88 14.74 -9.47
CA ALA A 434 26.60 13.80 -10.55
C ALA A 434 27.64 12.67 -10.61
N ARG A 435 28.94 13.01 -10.51
CA ARG A 435 30.03 12.01 -10.42
C ARG A 435 29.85 11.08 -9.22
N ARG A 436 29.42 11.61 -8.08
CA ARG A 436 29.12 10.80 -6.90
C ARG A 436 27.95 9.86 -7.13
N MET A 437 26.86 10.32 -7.75
CA MET A 437 25.69 9.47 -8.04
C MET A 437 26.04 8.30 -8.95
N VAL A 438 26.82 8.56 -10.01
CA VAL A 438 27.35 7.49 -10.89
C VAL A 438 28.14 6.47 -10.07
N ARG A 439 29.04 6.94 -9.19
CA ARG A 439 29.83 6.06 -8.32
C ARG A 439 28.97 5.23 -7.37
N ILE A 440 27.95 5.81 -6.75
CA ILE A 440 27.05 5.10 -5.81
C ILE A 440 26.26 4.01 -6.54
N ARG A 441 25.76 4.29 -7.75
CA ARG A 441 25.05 3.31 -8.58
C ARG A 441 25.95 2.17 -9.01
N GLN A 442 27.16 2.51 -9.47
CA GLN A 442 28.21 1.57 -9.85
C GLN A 442 28.61 0.66 -8.68
N GLN A 443 28.94 1.24 -7.52
CA GLN A 443 29.27 0.51 -6.30
C GLN A 443 28.12 -0.39 -5.85
N GLY A 444 26.86 0.06 -5.95
CA GLY A 444 25.71 -0.74 -5.54
C GLY A 444 25.44 -1.95 -6.43
N ARG A 445 25.64 -1.81 -7.74
CA ARG A 445 25.60 -2.95 -8.67
C ARG A 445 26.64 -4.00 -8.32
N VAL A 446 27.87 -3.58 -8.02
CA VAL A 446 28.94 -4.50 -7.62
C VAL A 446 28.69 -5.08 -6.23
N ALA A 447 28.25 -4.28 -5.26
CA ALA A 447 27.98 -4.72 -3.89
C ALA A 447 26.87 -5.78 -3.83
N VAL A 448 25.78 -5.60 -4.58
CA VAL A 448 24.68 -6.58 -4.63
C VAL A 448 25.13 -7.89 -5.30
N LEU A 449 25.95 -7.80 -6.35
CA LEU A 449 26.55 -8.99 -6.95
C LEU A 449 27.53 -9.68 -5.98
N ASP A 450 28.35 -8.91 -5.26
CA ASP A 450 29.29 -9.42 -4.25
C ASP A 450 28.57 -10.17 -3.13
N LEU A 451 27.45 -9.63 -2.67
CA LEU A 451 26.57 -10.33 -1.74
C LEU A 451 26.07 -11.64 -2.33
N ALA A 452 25.70 -11.70 -3.60
CA ALA A 452 25.15 -12.92 -4.20
C ALA A 452 26.22 -14.01 -4.39
N VAL A 453 27.45 -13.64 -4.81
CA VAL A 453 28.40 -14.62 -5.35
C VAL A 453 29.80 -14.60 -4.74
N ILE A 454 30.11 -13.68 -3.82
CA ILE A 454 31.42 -13.48 -3.19
C ILE A 454 32.53 -13.27 -4.24
N LEU A 455 32.83 -12.01 -4.53
CA LEU A 455 33.84 -11.59 -5.50
C LEU A 455 35.23 -11.54 -4.85
N THR A 456 36.26 -11.76 -5.66
CA THR A 456 37.64 -11.39 -5.31
C THR A 456 37.87 -9.89 -5.54
N GLU A 457 38.97 -9.35 -5.01
CA GLU A 457 39.28 -7.93 -5.24
C GLU A 457 39.51 -7.61 -6.73
N ALA A 458 40.22 -8.49 -7.44
CA ALA A 458 40.43 -8.35 -8.89
C ALA A 458 39.10 -8.34 -9.66
N GLN A 459 38.16 -9.21 -9.26
CA GLN A 459 36.82 -9.24 -9.88
C GLN A 459 36.01 -7.97 -9.57
N ARG A 460 36.07 -7.46 -8.34
CA ARG A 460 35.42 -6.19 -7.97
C ARG A 460 35.92 -5.05 -8.85
N GLN A 461 37.23 -4.90 -9.00
CA GLN A 461 37.82 -3.85 -9.83
C GLN A 461 37.39 -3.98 -11.31
N ALA A 462 37.47 -5.18 -11.88
CA ALA A 462 37.05 -5.42 -13.25
C ALA A 462 35.54 -5.16 -13.48
N LEU A 463 34.70 -5.48 -12.48
CA LEU A 463 33.25 -5.23 -12.56
C LEU A 463 32.90 -3.76 -12.41
N MET A 464 33.66 -2.99 -11.62
CA MET A 464 33.46 -1.55 -11.51
C MET A 464 33.54 -0.89 -12.89
N GLU A 465 34.53 -1.23 -13.72
CA GLU A 465 34.71 -0.65 -15.07
C GLU A 465 33.48 -0.81 -15.99
N VAL A 466 32.70 -1.88 -15.81
CA VAL A 466 31.53 -2.19 -16.64
C VAL A 466 30.20 -2.00 -15.92
N ALA A 467 30.22 -1.51 -14.67
CA ALA A 467 29.03 -1.31 -13.83
C ALA A 467 28.39 0.08 -13.99
N VAL A 468 28.67 0.79 -15.09
CA VAL A 468 28.09 2.09 -15.45
C VAL A 468 27.29 1.95 -16.73
N GLU A 469 26.05 2.45 -16.76
CA GLU A 469 25.26 2.50 -17.98
C GLU A 469 25.72 3.68 -18.83
N THR A 470 26.28 3.38 -20.00
CA THR A 470 26.81 4.40 -20.91
C THR A 470 25.90 4.59 -22.12
N GLY A 471 25.74 5.85 -22.54
CA GLY A 471 25.09 6.19 -23.81
C GLY A 471 25.93 5.80 -25.03
N PRO A 472 25.43 6.06 -26.25
CA PRO A 472 26.14 5.75 -27.51
C PRO A 472 27.51 6.44 -27.65
N ASP A 473 27.73 7.53 -26.93
CA ASP A 473 28.97 8.31 -26.87
C ASP A 473 29.97 7.81 -25.83
N GLY A 474 29.64 6.75 -25.09
CA GLY A 474 30.47 6.18 -24.03
C GLY A 474 30.44 6.96 -22.72
N GLN A 475 29.61 8.01 -22.60
CA GLN A 475 29.43 8.76 -21.36
C GLN A 475 28.32 8.14 -20.50
N PRO A 476 28.33 8.33 -19.16
CA PRO A 476 27.22 7.92 -18.31
C PRO A 476 25.90 8.51 -18.80
N THR A 477 24.82 7.72 -18.81
CA THR A 477 23.50 8.21 -19.22
C THR A 477 22.97 9.29 -18.26
N GLU A 478 21.97 10.08 -18.69
CA GLU A 478 21.32 11.05 -17.81
C GLU A 478 20.63 10.38 -16.61
N SER A 479 20.15 9.14 -16.78
CA SER A 479 19.65 8.35 -15.64
C SER A 479 20.76 8.07 -14.63
N GLU A 480 21.98 7.76 -15.06
CA GLU A 480 23.12 7.55 -14.14
C GLU A 480 23.53 8.80 -13.39
N LYS A 481 23.43 9.96 -14.04
CA LYS A 481 23.74 11.27 -13.44
C LYS A 481 22.60 11.81 -12.59
N ALA A 482 21.39 11.24 -12.71
CA ALA A 482 20.20 11.73 -12.04
C ALA A 482 20.38 11.74 -10.52
N SER A 483 19.93 12.83 -9.91
CA SER A 483 20.10 13.08 -8.49
C SER A 483 19.16 12.29 -7.59
N LYS A 484 18.10 11.73 -8.18
CA LYS A 484 17.16 10.85 -7.50
C LYS A 484 17.42 9.42 -7.92
N LEU A 485 17.35 8.51 -6.95
CA LEU A 485 17.25 7.09 -7.23
C LEU A 485 15.78 6.77 -7.53
N ASP A 486 15.54 6.06 -8.62
CA ASP A 486 14.19 5.60 -8.96
C ASP A 486 13.58 4.83 -7.78
N GLU A 487 12.27 5.00 -7.55
CA GLU A 487 11.57 4.36 -6.43
C GLU A 487 11.68 2.82 -6.45
N ASN A 488 12.04 2.26 -7.61
CA ASN A 488 12.28 0.84 -7.84
C ASN A 488 13.69 0.58 -8.40
N TRP A 489 14.73 1.28 -7.93
CA TRP A 489 16.09 0.99 -8.39
C TRP A 489 16.52 -0.44 -8.01
N GLN A 490 16.60 -1.32 -9.02
CA GLN A 490 16.95 -2.73 -8.88
C GLN A 490 18.36 -2.99 -9.42
N PRO A 491 19.42 -2.82 -8.61
CA PRO A 491 20.80 -2.95 -9.09
C PRO A 491 21.14 -4.34 -9.67
N TRP A 492 20.38 -5.38 -9.33
CA TRP A 492 20.55 -6.72 -9.91
C TRP A 492 20.04 -6.84 -11.35
N GLU A 493 19.07 -6.02 -11.79
CA GLU A 493 18.56 -6.06 -13.16
C GLU A 493 19.64 -5.66 -14.17
N PHE A 494 20.58 -4.80 -13.75
CA PHE A 494 21.75 -4.44 -14.56
C PHE A 494 22.57 -5.67 -14.98
N TRP A 495 22.69 -6.67 -14.12
CA TRP A 495 23.45 -7.90 -14.40
C TRP A 495 22.60 -9.03 -15.03
N SER A 496 21.35 -8.74 -15.39
CA SER A 496 20.40 -9.70 -15.96
C SER A 496 20.46 -9.76 -17.49
N GLU A 497 19.53 -10.47 -18.14
CA GLU A 497 19.51 -10.70 -19.59
C GLU A 497 19.38 -9.44 -20.44
N LYS A 498 18.99 -8.31 -19.84
CA LYS A 498 18.88 -7.01 -20.51
C LYS A 498 20.13 -6.12 -20.38
N GLY A 499 21.11 -6.49 -19.55
CA GLY A 499 22.33 -5.69 -19.35
C GLY A 499 23.60 -6.38 -19.85
N PRO A 500 24.82 -5.96 -19.42
CA PRO A 500 26.10 -6.49 -19.90
C PRO A 500 26.42 -7.90 -19.37
N LYS A 501 25.50 -8.85 -19.55
CA LYS A 501 25.61 -10.26 -19.13
C LYS A 501 26.91 -10.90 -19.62
N GLU A 502 27.32 -10.63 -20.86
CA GLU A 502 28.58 -11.15 -21.39
C GLU A 502 29.81 -10.62 -20.65
N ALA A 503 29.82 -9.34 -20.27
CA ALA A 503 30.92 -8.75 -19.51
C ALA A 503 31.01 -9.38 -18.13
N LEU A 504 29.86 -9.57 -17.46
CA LEU A 504 29.79 -10.29 -16.18
C LEU A 504 30.37 -11.71 -16.32
N LEU A 505 29.89 -12.49 -17.29
CA LEU A 505 30.30 -13.89 -17.48
C LEU A 505 31.80 -14.06 -17.80
N ARG A 506 32.48 -13.01 -18.28
CA ARG A 506 33.94 -13.00 -18.46
C ARG A 506 34.72 -12.77 -17.16
N VAL A 507 34.12 -12.10 -16.17
CA VAL A 507 34.77 -11.79 -14.89
C VAL A 507 34.52 -12.86 -13.83
N ILE A 508 33.31 -13.42 -13.78
CA ILE A 508 32.94 -14.42 -12.78
C ILE A 508 33.09 -15.86 -13.26
N ASP A 509 33.52 -16.76 -12.37
CA ASP A 509 33.74 -18.16 -12.72
C ASP A 509 32.44 -19.01 -12.77
N ALA A 510 32.53 -20.23 -13.28
CA ALA A 510 31.39 -21.13 -13.43
C ALA A 510 30.64 -21.42 -12.11
N GLY A 511 31.33 -21.43 -10.97
CA GLY A 511 30.70 -21.58 -9.66
C GLY A 511 29.89 -20.36 -9.28
N GLN A 512 30.46 -19.16 -9.46
CA GLN A 512 29.80 -17.87 -9.27
C GLN A 512 28.59 -17.72 -10.19
N GLN A 513 28.70 -18.14 -11.45
CA GLN A 513 27.60 -18.08 -12.41
C GLN A 513 26.40 -18.92 -11.96
N ARG A 514 26.65 -20.10 -11.38
CA ARG A 514 25.59 -20.94 -10.80
C ARG A 514 24.95 -20.28 -9.59
N LEU A 515 25.74 -19.66 -8.71
CA LEU A 515 25.24 -18.90 -7.56
C LEU A 515 24.37 -17.72 -8.02
N TRP A 516 24.84 -16.96 -9.01
CA TRP A 516 24.12 -15.83 -9.59
C TRP A 516 22.78 -16.26 -10.19
N ALA A 517 22.78 -17.30 -11.02
CA ALA A 517 21.55 -17.82 -11.64
C ALA A 517 20.54 -18.33 -10.59
N ARG A 518 21.01 -18.95 -9.50
CA ARG A 518 20.14 -19.36 -8.38
C ARG A 518 19.59 -18.15 -7.63
N TRP A 519 20.42 -17.15 -7.38
CA TRP A 519 20.02 -15.93 -6.69
C TRP A 519 18.99 -15.13 -7.50
N LEU A 520 19.18 -14.99 -8.81
CA LEU A 520 18.19 -14.38 -9.72
C LEU A 520 16.86 -15.13 -9.73
N LYS A 521 16.85 -16.46 -9.64
CA LYS A 521 15.59 -17.23 -9.52
C LYS A 521 14.85 -16.98 -8.21
N LEU A 522 15.57 -16.63 -7.14
CA LEU A 522 14.95 -16.28 -5.86
C LEU A 522 14.35 -14.88 -5.89
N ILE A 523 14.95 -13.94 -6.63
CA ILE A 523 14.54 -12.52 -6.68
C ILE A 523 13.56 -12.21 -7.80
N GLY A 524 13.72 -12.82 -8.97
CA GLY A 524 12.86 -12.62 -10.14
C GLY A 524 11.41 -13.10 -10.00
N ASN A 525 11.03 -13.66 -8.85
CA ASN A 525 9.65 -14.05 -8.54
C ASN A 525 8.79 -12.88 -8.02
N GLU A 526 9.31 -11.64 -7.94
CA GLU A 526 8.57 -10.49 -7.39
C GLU A 526 7.44 -9.94 -8.27
N ASN A 527 7.47 -10.13 -9.61
CA ASN A 527 6.35 -9.74 -10.48
C ASN A 527 5.19 -10.75 -10.47
N LEU A 528 5.34 -11.83 -9.72
CA LEU A 528 4.24 -12.69 -9.34
C LEU A 528 3.94 -12.38 -7.88
N THR A 529 2.92 -11.56 -7.64
CA THR A 529 2.04 -11.82 -6.49
C THR A 529 1.92 -13.34 -6.35
N PRO A 530 2.20 -13.94 -5.17
CA PRO A 530 2.02 -15.36 -5.01
C PRO A 530 0.52 -15.68 -4.92
N GLU A 531 -0.19 -15.59 -6.05
CA GLU A 531 -0.64 -16.85 -6.60
C GLU A 531 0.65 -17.57 -6.99
N ARG A 532 1.18 -18.38 -6.06
CA ARG A 532 2.20 -19.37 -6.36
C ARG A 532 1.58 -20.25 -7.46
N LYS A 533 1.69 -19.85 -8.72
CA LYS A 533 1.84 -20.79 -9.82
C LYS A 533 3.23 -21.35 -9.61
N ILE A 534 3.30 -22.28 -8.65
CA ILE A 534 4.15 -23.45 -8.79
C ILE A 534 3.94 -23.82 -10.25
N ALA A 535 4.97 -23.66 -11.09
CA ALA A 535 4.98 -24.41 -12.32
C ALA A 535 4.86 -25.84 -11.82
N SER A 536 3.64 -26.37 -11.91
CA SER A 536 3.36 -27.73 -11.52
C SER A 536 4.28 -28.53 -12.43
N ALA A 537 5.40 -29.00 -11.88
CA ALA A 537 5.78 -30.36 -12.17
C ALA A 537 4.47 -31.14 -12.14
N PRO A 538 4.09 -31.86 -13.21
CA PRO A 538 2.76 -32.44 -13.35
C PRO A 538 2.55 -33.45 -12.22
N ARG A 539 2.15 -32.93 -11.06
CA ARG A 539 1.78 -33.69 -9.89
C ARG A 539 0.38 -34.13 -10.20
N ARG A 540 0.27 -35.36 -10.70
CA ARG A 540 -1.00 -36.02 -10.94
C ARG A 540 -1.69 -36.18 -9.59
N TYR A 541 -2.48 -35.18 -9.21
CA TYR A 541 -3.46 -35.31 -8.14
C TYR A 541 -4.82 -35.59 -8.76
N PRO A 542 -5.66 -36.44 -8.16
CA PRO A 542 -7.08 -36.52 -8.52
C PRO A 542 -7.74 -35.13 -8.40
N GLU A 543 -8.71 -34.82 -9.27
CA GLU A 543 -9.39 -33.51 -9.26
C GLU A 543 -10.18 -33.27 -7.97
N ASP A 544 -10.67 -34.34 -7.35
CA ASP A 544 -11.32 -34.33 -6.05
C ASP A 544 -10.29 -34.43 -4.92
N GLY A 545 -10.43 -33.64 -3.85
CA GLY A 545 -9.56 -33.73 -2.66
C GLY A 545 -9.56 -35.14 -2.06
N PRO A 546 -8.54 -35.48 -1.23
CA PRO A 546 -8.40 -36.83 -0.69
C PRO A 546 -9.67 -37.23 0.06
N ARG A 547 -10.19 -38.42 -0.22
CA ARG A 547 -11.50 -38.89 0.26
C ARG A 547 -11.39 -39.61 1.60
N ASP A 548 -10.20 -40.09 1.95
CA ASP A 548 -9.93 -40.79 3.20
C ASP A 548 -8.61 -40.33 3.86
N PRO A 549 -8.36 -40.72 5.14
CA PRO A 549 -7.14 -40.35 5.85
C PRO A 549 -5.83 -40.90 5.27
N ALA A 550 -5.85 -42.01 4.52
CA ALA A 550 -4.63 -42.58 3.94
C ALA A 550 -4.17 -41.75 2.72
N GLU A 551 -5.10 -41.28 1.91
CA GLU A 551 -4.83 -40.35 0.80
C GLU A 551 -4.34 -38.98 1.30
N VAL A 552 -4.76 -38.55 2.50
CA VAL A 552 -4.24 -37.33 3.14
C VAL A 552 -2.74 -37.43 3.41
N GLU A 553 -2.27 -38.57 3.92
CA GLU A 553 -0.85 -38.79 4.18
C GLU A 553 -0.02 -38.77 2.89
N GLU A 554 -0.53 -39.31 1.78
CA GLU A 554 0.14 -39.24 0.49
C GLU A 554 0.24 -37.80 -0.05
N VAL A 555 -0.85 -37.03 0.04
CA VAL A 555 -0.87 -35.62 -0.36
C VAL A 555 0.12 -34.81 0.48
N LEU A 556 0.19 -35.05 1.79
CA LEU A 556 1.15 -34.41 2.68
C LEU A 556 2.59 -34.81 2.36
N ALA A 557 2.85 -36.08 2.09
CA ALA A 557 4.18 -36.56 1.70
C ALA A 557 4.68 -35.86 0.43
N GLN A 558 3.82 -35.72 -0.60
CA GLN A 558 4.18 -35.01 -1.83
C GLN A 558 4.33 -33.49 -1.62
N PHE A 559 3.51 -32.90 -0.75
CA PHE A 559 3.64 -31.49 -0.36
C PHE A 559 4.99 -31.23 0.31
N PHE A 560 5.33 -32.00 1.35
CA PHE A 560 6.58 -31.88 2.07
C PHE A 560 7.81 -32.25 1.24
N ALA A 561 7.70 -33.19 0.30
CA ALA A 561 8.78 -33.48 -0.65
C ALA A 561 9.16 -32.26 -1.50
N GLY A 562 8.15 -31.48 -1.95
CA GLY A 562 8.40 -30.22 -2.66
C GLY A 562 9.06 -29.16 -1.79
N SER A 563 8.54 -28.98 -0.56
CA SER A 563 9.12 -28.03 0.39
C SER A 563 10.56 -28.40 0.78
N LYS A 564 10.87 -29.70 0.88
CA LYS A 564 12.22 -30.19 1.16
C LYS A 564 13.22 -29.76 0.09
N GLU A 565 12.88 -29.90 -1.18
CA GLU A 565 13.74 -29.47 -2.29
C GLU A 565 13.97 -27.96 -2.29
N GLU A 566 12.91 -27.18 -2.02
CA GLU A 566 12.99 -25.72 -1.90
C GLU A 566 13.90 -25.28 -0.75
N PHE A 567 13.68 -25.84 0.45
CA PHE A 567 14.52 -25.54 1.62
C PHE A 567 15.96 -25.97 1.41
N LEU A 568 16.19 -27.13 0.80
CA LEU A 568 17.54 -27.58 0.46
C LEU A 568 18.23 -26.65 -0.54
N ALA A 569 17.51 -26.14 -1.55
CA ALA A 569 18.08 -25.19 -2.50
C ALA A 569 18.47 -23.86 -1.81
N GLN A 570 17.63 -23.36 -0.89
CA GLN A 570 17.91 -22.15 -0.12
C GLN A 570 19.09 -22.31 0.83
N GLU A 571 19.15 -23.40 1.59
CA GLU A 571 20.25 -23.65 2.52
C GLU A 571 21.56 -23.96 1.78
N ARG A 572 21.51 -24.67 0.63
CA ARG A 572 22.68 -24.85 -0.23
C ARG A 572 23.26 -23.53 -0.71
N LEU A 573 22.41 -22.58 -1.12
CA LEU A 573 22.91 -21.26 -1.54
C LEU A 573 23.66 -20.56 -0.40
N ARG A 574 23.16 -20.63 0.83
CA ARG A 574 23.82 -20.04 2.01
C ARG A 574 25.15 -20.71 2.30
N THR A 575 25.19 -22.04 2.34
CA THR A 575 26.41 -22.77 2.68
C THR A 575 27.44 -22.71 1.54
N GLU A 576 27.03 -22.71 0.27
CA GLU A 576 27.93 -22.54 -0.88
C GLU A 576 28.60 -21.15 -0.88
N ARG A 577 27.87 -20.09 -0.47
CA ARG A 577 28.47 -18.75 -0.29
C ARG A 577 29.53 -18.75 0.80
N LYS A 578 29.25 -19.37 1.95
CA LYS A 578 30.22 -19.46 3.05
C LYS A 578 31.43 -20.30 2.66
N LEU A 579 31.20 -21.44 2.00
CA LEU A 579 32.27 -22.29 1.45
C LEU A 579 33.15 -21.48 0.52
N ARG A 580 32.55 -20.69 -0.35
CA ARG A 580 33.28 -19.85 -1.29
C ARG A 580 34.16 -18.81 -0.58
N GLU A 581 33.59 -18.06 0.35
CA GLU A 581 34.33 -17.10 1.19
C GLU A 581 35.55 -17.75 1.85
N VAL A 582 35.39 -18.98 2.37
CA VAL A 582 36.51 -19.73 2.95
C VAL A 582 37.56 -20.07 1.89
N THR A 583 37.15 -20.62 0.75
CA THR A 583 38.08 -21.05 -0.31
C THR A 583 38.77 -19.91 -1.05
N THR A 584 38.16 -18.72 -1.11
CA THR A 584 38.78 -17.55 -1.74
C THR A 584 39.75 -16.85 -0.79
N THR A 585 39.54 -16.98 0.52
CA THR A 585 40.38 -16.36 1.54
C THR A 585 41.53 -17.27 1.96
N LEU A 586 41.29 -18.58 2.04
CA LEU A 586 42.24 -19.56 2.52
C LEU A 586 42.72 -20.48 1.40
N ASN A 587 44.03 -20.70 1.34
CA ASN A 587 44.64 -21.71 0.48
C ASN A 587 44.63 -23.08 1.19
N LEU A 588 43.44 -23.69 1.27
CA LEU A 588 43.28 -25.02 1.86
C LEU A 588 43.87 -26.10 0.93
N ASP A 589 44.53 -27.10 1.52
CA ASP A 589 44.92 -28.29 0.77
C ASP A 589 43.69 -29.08 0.26
N GLU A 590 43.91 -29.92 -0.76
CA GLU A 590 42.85 -30.67 -1.44
C GLU A 590 42.02 -31.52 -0.47
N ALA A 591 42.66 -32.17 0.50
CA ALA A 591 41.96 -33.02 1.48
C ALA A 591 41.08 -32.20 2.45
N ARG A 592 41.55 -31.04 2.92
CA ARG A 592 40.75 -30.14 3.77
C ARG A 592 39.61 -29.50 2.98
N LEU A 593 39.85 -29.17 1.71
CA LEU A 593 38.84 -28.63 0.81
C LEU A 593 37.71 -29.64 0.55
N GLU A 594 38.04 -30.89 0.18
CA GLU A 594 37.05 -31.95 -0.04
C GLU A 594 36.21 -32.21 1.21
N ASN A 595 36.86 -32.28 2.38
CA ASN A 595 36.17 -32.44 3.65
C ASN A 595 35.23 -31.26 3.95
N LEU A 596 35.67 -30.02 3.74
CA LEU A 596 34.84 -28.83 3.93
C LEU A 596 33.64 -28.84 2.98
N GLN A 597 33.82 -29.26 1.72
CA GLN A 597 32.72 -29.40 0.75
C GLN A 597 31.71 -30.46 1.18
N LEU A 598 32.17 -31.60 1.72
CA LEU A 598 31.29 -32.63 2.24
C LEU A 598 30.48 -32.13 3.44
N ILE A 599 31.14 -31.44 4.37
CA ILE A 599 30.50 -30.85 5.56
C ILE A 599 29.51 -29.78 5.15
N ALA A 600 29.84 -28.93 4.19
CA ALA A 600 28.93 -27.92 3.65
C ALA A 600 27.65 -28.55 3.08
N ARG A 601 27.76 -29.69 2.36
CA ARG A 601 26.59 -30.43 1.87
C ARG A 601 25.77 -31.03 3.02
N GLY A 602 26.43 -31.54 4.05
CA GLY A 602 25.79 -32.06 5.26
C GLY A 602 25.04 -30.98 6.03
N ASP A 603 25.68 -29.83 6.26
CA ASP A 603 25.12 -28.67 6.97
C ASP A 603 23.87 -28.13 6.25
N ALA A 604 23.93 -27.98 4.93
CA ALA A 604 22.77 -27.57 4.14
C ALA A 604 21.61 -28.58 4.23
N ALA A 605 21.91 -29.89 4.23
CA ALA A 605 20.89 -30.92 4.37
C ALA A 605 20.26 -30.95 5.76
N GLU A 606 21.07 -30.82 6.82
CA GLU A 606 20.59 -30.79 8.20
C GLU A 606 19.70 -29.57 8.45
N ARG A 607 20.14 -28.37 8.02
CA ARG A 607 19.35 -27.14 8.16
C ARG A 607 18.04 -27.20 7.39
N ALA A 608 18.08 -27.74 6.16
CA ALA A 608 16.86 -27.94 5.37
C ALA A 608 15.90 -28.93 6.05
N GLN A 609 16.43 -29.98 6.68
CA GLN A 609 15.63 -30.95 7.43
C GLN A 609 15.02 -30.35 8.70
N ARG A 610 15.78 -29.60 9.51
CA ARG A 610 15.25 -28.88 10.69
C ARG A 610 14.13 -27.91 10.29
N ARG A 611 14.33 -27.18 9.18
CA ARG A 611 13.31 -26.26 8.65
C ARG A 611 12.08 -27.00 8.15
N LEU A 612 12.25 -28.17 7.52
CA LEU A 612 11.15 -29.03 7.11
C LEU A 612 10.35 -29.54 8.32
N GLU A 613 11.01 -29.89 9.43
CA GLU A 613 10.36 -30.33 10.66
C GLU A 613 9.52 -29.21 11.30
N GLN A 614 10.08 -27.99 11.39
CA GLN A 614 9.33 -26.81 11.86
C GLN A 614 8.13 -26.50 10.95
N TYR A 615 8.34 -26.56 9.63
CA TYR A 615 7.28 -26.35 8.66
C TYR A 615 6.20 -27.42 8.74
N SER A 616 6.59 -28.69 8.85
CA SER A 616 5.67 -29.81 9.01
C SER A 616 4.84 -29.67 10.28
N GLY A 617 5.46 -29.33 11.42
CA GLY A 617 4.74 -29.07 12.67
C GLY A 617 3.70 -27.94 12.51
N TRP A 618 4.06 -26.86 11.84
CA TRP A 618 3.14 -25.75 11.58
C TRP A 618 1.99 -26.13 10.63
N VAL A 619 2.29 -26.82 9.53
CA VAL A 619 1.28 -27.29 8.55
C VAL A 619 0.32 -28.28 9.22
N ASN A 620 0.84 -29.28 9.94
CA ASN A 620 0.02 -30.25 10.66
C ASN A 620 -0.87 -29.58 11.71
N GLY A 621 -0.36 -28.55 12.42
CA GLY A 621 -1.16 -27.73 13.32
C GLY A 621 -2.32 -27.00 12.63
N ARG A 622 -2.13 -26.55 11.38
CA ARG A 622 -3.17 -25.87 10.57
C ARG A 622 -4.20 -26.82 9.95
N LEU A 623 -3.86 -28.09 9.83
CA LEU A 623 -4.71 -29.15 9.28
C LEU A 623 -5.46 -29.94 10.36
N LYS A 624 -5.15 -29.74 11.64
CA LYS A 624 -5.83 -30.40 12.74
C LYS A 624 -7.35 -30.14 12.68
N GLY A 625 -8.13 -31.22 12.57
CA GLY A 625 -9.60 -31.17 12.51
C GLY A 625 -10.18 -30.81 11.13
N VAL A 626 -9.36 -30.72 10.08
CA VAL A 626 -9.82 -30.49 8.70
C VAL A 626 -10.30 -31.80 8.08
N ALA A 627 -11.48 -31.79 7.46
CA ALA A 627 -11.99 -32.95 6.73
C ALA A 627 -11.08 -33.30 5.53
N PRO A 628 -10.84 -34.59 5.22
CA PRO A 628 -9.95 -35.03 4.14
C PRO A 628 -10.14 -34.27 2.83
N ILE A 629 -11.38 -34.13 2.37
CA ILE A 629 -11.72 -33.43 1.11
C ILE A 629 -11.30 -31.95 1.06
N SER A 630 -11.10 -31.34 2.23
CA SER A 630 -10.71 -29.92 2.38
C SER A 630 -9.21 -29.71 2.61
N VAL A 631 -8.43 -30.78 2.78
CA VAL A 631 -6.97 -30.71 3.03
C VAL A 631 -6.27 -30.01 1.88
N ARG A 632 -6.60 -30.33 0.62
CA ARG A 632 -6.01 -29.67 -0.57
C ARG A 632 -6.21 -28.15 -0.54
N ARG A 633 -7.46 -27.70 -0.40
CA ARG A 633 -7.80 -26.26 -0.34
C ARG A 633 -7.12 -25.57 0.84
N ARG A 634 -6.96 -26.29 1.95
CA ARG A 634 -6.26 -25.75 3.11
C ARG A 634 -4.77 -25.61 2.84
N LEU A 635 -4.12 -26.61 2.25
CA LEU A 635 -2.72 -26.57 1.82
C LEU A 635 -2.46 -25.46 0.77
N GLU A 636 -3.41 -25.21 -0.13
CA GLU A 636 -3.33 -24.07 -1.07
C GLU A 636 -3.34 -22.71 -0.32
N GLY A 637 -4.01 -22.62 0.83
CA GLY A 637 -4.01 -21.45 1.70
C GLY A 637 -2.92 -21.42 2.78
N VAL A 638 -2.11 -22.47 2.89
CA VAL A 638 -0.94 -22.56 3.78
C VAL A 638 0.20 -21.79 3.09
N GLY A 639 0.20 -20.47 3.29
CA GLY A 639 1.22 -19.57 2.73
C GLY A 639 2.64 -19.87 3.21
N SER A 640 3.62 -19.15 2.68
CA SER A 640 4.99 -19.20 3.17
C SER A 640 5.07 -18.65 4.59
N VAL A 641 5.38 -19.49 5.57
CA VAL A 641 5.81 -19.05 6.89
C VAL A 641 7.32 -19.01 6.91
N SER A 642 7.84 -17.83 7.26
CA SER A 642 9.23 -17.68 7.62
C SER A 642 9.36 -18.07 9.09
N PHE A 643 9.99 -19.21 9.35
CA PHE A 643 10.48 -19.49 10.69
C PHE A 643 11.68 -18.61 10.90
N SER A 644 11.68 -17.84 11.99
CA SER A 644 12.90 -17.18 12.41
C SER A 644 13.93 -18.28 12.62
N ASN A 645 14.97 -18.33 11.78
CA ASN A 645 16.16 -19.16 11.98
C ASN A 645 16.91 -18.58 13.19
N ARG A 646 16.32 -18.71 14.39
CA ARG A 646 16.99 -18.50 15.66
C ARG A 646 17.79 -19.75 15.99
N ASP A 647 18.58 -20.24 15.03
CA ASP A 647 19.59 -21.25 15.32
C ASP A 647 20.62 -20.54 16.19
N THR A 648 20.46 -20.69 17.51
CA THR A 648 21.41 -20.20 18.51
C THR A 648 22.66 -21.08 18.55
N ASP A 649 22.73 -22.13 17.75
CA ASP A 649 23.87 -23.05 17.71
C ASP A 649 24.67 -22.85 16.42
N LEU A 650 25.98 -23.10 16.48
CA LEU A 650 26.86 -23.06 15.32
C LEU A 650 26.47 -24.14 14.31
N SER A 651 26.59 -23.82 13.03
CA SER A 651 26.44 -24.78 11.93
C SER A 651 27.51 -25.87 11.99
N LEU A 652 27.28 -27.01 11.34
CA LEU A 652 28.30 -28.05 11.21
C LEU A 652 29.57 -27.52 10.54
N MET A 653 29.39 -26.63 9.57
CA MET A 653 30.51 -25.97 8.88
C MET A 653 31.23 -25.01 9.83
N GLU A 654 30.51 -24.20 10.61
CA GLU A 654 31.10 -23.28 11.59
C GLU A 654 31.88 -24.02 12.68
N LEU A 655 31.32 -25.11 13.22
CA LEU A 655 32.00 -25.98 14.18
C LEU A 655 33.27 -26.60 13.60
N TRP A 656 33.24 -27.03 12.34
CA TRP A 656 34.42 -27.55 11.68
C TRP A 656 35.49 -26.49 11.47
N LEU A 657 35.11 -25.28 11.04
CA LEU A 657 36.05 -24.17 10.86
C LEU A 657 36.73 -23.82 12.18
N GLU A 658 35.96 -23.69 13.27
CA GLU A 658 36.50 -23.42 14.61
C GLU A 658 37.47 -24.52 15.07
N ALA A 659 37.17 -25.79 14.79
CA ALA A 659 37.98 -26.92 15.24
C ALA A 659 39.21 -27.22 14.37
N LYS A 660 39.22 -26.80 13.09
CA LYS A 660 40.21 -27.25 12.09
C LYS A 660 41.04 -26.13 11.46
N LEU A 661 40.69 -24.87 11.68
CA LEU A 661 41.50 -23.75 11.23
C LEU A 661 42.62 -23.46 12.22
N LYS A 662 43.78 -23.09 11.69
CA LYS A 662 44.87 -22.52 12.49
C LYS A 662 44.49 -21.11 12.94
N PRO A 663 45.08 -20.57 14.03
CA PRO A 663 44.81 -19.19 14.47
C PRO A 663 44.99 -18.15 13.37
N GLU A 664 46.04 -18.28 12.56
CA GLU A 664 46.31 -17.39 11.41
C GLU A 664 45.23 -17.47 10.33
N GLU A 665 44.72 -18.67 10.05
CA GLU A 665 43.63 -18.88 9.08
C GLU A 665 42.30 -18.32 9.61
N SER A 666 42.03 -18.49 10.90
CA SER A 666 40.85 -17.89 11.56
C SER A 666 40.91 -16.36 11.49
N GLN A 667 42.06 -15.76 11.81
CA GLN A 667 42.27 -14.32 11.71
C GLN A 667 42.12 -13.81 10.28
N ALA A 668 42.62 -14.55 9.28
CA ALA A 668 42.46 -14.20 7.88
C ALA A 668 40.99 -14.21 7.44
N LEU A 669 40.20 -15.19 7.88
CA LEU A 669 38.75 -15.22 7.62
C LEU A 669 38.01 -14.09 8.32
N GLU A 670 38.32 -13.80 9.59
CA GLU A 670 37.72 -12.69 10.32
C GLU A 670 38.04 -11.35 9.66
N ALA A 671 39.29 -11.15 9.22
CA ALA A 671 39.70 -9.95 8.50
C ALA A 671 38.98 -9.82 7.15
N ALA A 672 38.84 -10.91 6.39
CA ALA A 672 38.12 -10.91 5.11
C ALA A 672 36.62 -10.61 5.30
N ALA A 673 35.99 -11.23 6.30
CA ALA A 673 34.59 -10.97 6.65
C ALA A 673 34.39 -9.51 7.08
N LYS A 674 35.28 -8.99 7.92
CA LYS A 674 35.24 -7.59 8.37
C LYS A 674 35.40 -6.61 7.20
N ALA A 675 36.36 -6.84 6.31
CA ALA A 675 36.55 -6.02 5.11
C ALA A 675 35.34 -6.08 4.18
N GLY A 676 34.65 -7.22 4.09
CA GLY A 676 33.38 -7.35 3.38
C GLY A 676 32.27 -6.48 3.99
N VAL A 677 32.12 -6.53 5.31
CA VAL A 677 31.14 -5.72 6.05
C VAL A 677 31.44 -4.23 5.91
N GLU A 678 32.68 -3.79 6.14
CA GLU A 678 33.11 -2.38 6.03
C GLU A 678 32.81 -1.82 4.62
N ARG A 679 33.17 -2.55 3.55
CA ARG A 679 32.86 -2.15 2.17
C ARG A 679 31.36 -2.00 1.92
N HIS A 680 30.59 -2.98 2.39
CA HIS A 680 29.15 -2.98 2.18
C HIS A 680 28.47 -1.85 2.97
N ALA A 681 28.90 -1.62 4.23
CA ALA A 681 28.42 -0.53 5.06
C ALA A 681 28.74 0.84 4.45
N GLY A 682 29.95 1.02 3.90
CA GLY A 682 30.37 2.22 3.16
C GLY A 682 29.38 2.60 2.06
N TRP A 683 29.07 1.65 1.18
CA TRP A 683 28.12 1.89 0.10
C TRP A 683 26.68 2.11 0.59
N VAL A 684 26.21 1.35 1.59
CA VAL A 684 24.86 1.55 2.14
C VAL A 684 24.72 2.93 2.77
N ALA A 685 25.76 3.42 3.46
CA ALA A 685 25.79 4.77 4.02
C ALA A 685 25.67 5.84 2.91
N ASP A 686 26.46 5.71 1.84
CA ASP A 686 26.36 6.62 0.69
C ASP A 686 24.97 6.55 0.02
N LEU A 687 24.37 5.36 -0.06
CA LEU A 687 23.03 5.16 -0.59
C LEU A 687 21.97 5.85 0.29
N VAL A 688 22.08 5.77 1.62
CA VAL A 688 21.20 6.47 2.56
C VAL A 688 21.27 7.98 2.32
N LEU A 689 22.47 8.54 2.19
CA LEU A 689 22.65 9.98 1.95
C LEU A 689 22.13 10.40 0.57
N ALA A 690 22.38 9.59 -0.47
CA ALA A 690 21.86 9.85 -1.81
C ALA A 690 20.33 9.86 -1.87
N ARG A 691 19.65 9.11 -0.99
CA ARG A 691 18.18 9.13 -0.86
C ARG A 691 17.65 10.43 -0.25
N GLY A 692 18.45 11.12 0.55
CA GLY A 692 18.20 12.49 0.98
C GLY A 692 18.25 13.49 -0.19
N GLY A 693 18.86 13.08 -1.31
CA GLY A 693 18.84 13.77 -2.60
C GLY A 693 19.69 15.02 -2.68
N GLU A 694 19.66 15.67 -3.85
CA GLU A 694 20.14 17.05 -4.05
C GLU A 694 19.48 18.05 -3.10
N ASP A 695 18.26 17.76 -2.62
CA ASP A 695 17.49 18.63 -1.72
C ASP A 695 18.29 19.02 -0.47
N LEU A 696 19.10 18.10 0.09
CA LEU A 696 19.94 18.40 1.26
C LEU A 696 21.14 19.29 0.96
N CYS A 697 21.58 19.41 -0.31
CA CYS A 697 22.75 20.19 -0.73
C CYS A 697 23.97 20.02 0.21
N LEU A 698 24.27 18.77 0.58
CA LEU A 698 25.35 18.48 1.53
C LEU A 698 26.70 18.89 0.95
N THR A 699 27.47 19.67 1.72
CA THR A 699 28.88 19.93 1.38
C THR A 699 29.71 18.65 1.48
N GLU A 700 30.89 18.62 0.84
CA GLU A 700 31.81 17.47 0.91
C GLU A 700 32.12 17.04 2.34
N LYS A 701 32.32 18.05 3.21
CA LYS A 701 32.63 17.84 4.62
C LYS A 701 31.43 17.21 5.34
N GLN A 702 30.23 17.75 5.16
CA GLN A 702 29.02 17.20 5.78
C GLN A 702 28.72 15.79 5.30
N TRP A 703 28.87 15.53 3.99
CA TRP A 703 28.71 14.19 3.42
C TRP A 703 29.67 13.21 4.09
N SER A 704 30.96 13.55 4.17
CA SER A 704 31.99 12.69 4.76
C SER A 704 31.72 12.40 6.23
N GLU A 705 31.36 13.43 7.02
CA GLU A 705 31.07 13.28 8.45
C GLU A 705 29.84 12.39 8.70
N LEU A 706 28.75 12.59 7.93
CA LEU A 706 27.55 11.77 8.01
C LEU A 706 27.80 10.33 7.55
N GLN A 707 28.53 10.16 6.46
CA GLN A 707 28.87 8.86 5.90
C GLN A 707 29.67 8.03 6.90
N GLU A 708 30.70 8.59 7.53
CA GLU A 708 31.53 7.88 8.51
C GLU A 708 30.70 7.34 9.69
N ARG A 709 29.72 8.13 10.16
CA ARG A 709 28.84 7.71 11.25
C ARG A 709 27.79 6.71 10.81
N LEU A 710 27.21 6.89 9.62
CA LEU A 710 26.27 5.93 9.06
C LEU A 710 26.91 4.57 8.83
N VAL A 711 28.19 4.52 8.42
CA VAL A 711 28.93 3.25 8.32
C VAL A 711 28.89 2.50 9.65
N LYS A 712 29.22 3.16 10.76
CA LYS A 712 29.19 2.54 12.10
C LYS A 712 27.80 2.04 12.46
N VAL A 713 26.75 2.81 12.16
CA VAL A 713 25.36 2.38 12.38
C VAL A 713 25.02 1.14 11.54
N VAL A 714 25.42 1.10 10.27
CA VAL A 714 25.16 -0.05 9.39
C VAL A 714 25.95 -1.27 9.82
N GLU A 715 27.18 -1.12 10.29
CA GLU A 715 27.98 -2.22 10.85
C GLU A 715 27.34 -2.80 12.11
N GLU A 716 26.86 -1.94 13.01
CA GLU A 716 26.28 -2.34 14.29
C GLU A 716 24.87 -2.93 14.16
N TYR A 717 23.99 -2.29 13.38
CA TYR A 717 22.57 -2.62 13.28
C TYR A 717 22.17 -3.28 11.96
N GLY A 718 23.03 -3.31 10.95
CA GLY A 718 22.73 -3.90 9.64
C GLY A 718 22.21 -5.35 9.68
N PRO A 719 22.80 -6.26 10.49
CA PRO A 719 22.27 -7.62 10.67
C PRO A 719 20.85 -7.65 11.26
N ASP A 720 20.53 -6.69 12.12
CA ASP A 720 19.25 -6.58 12.81
C ASP A 720 18.18 -6.01 11.85
N ILE A 721 18.53 -4.99 11.06
CA ILE A 721 17.70 -4.48 9.95
C ILE A 721 17.44 -5.60 8.93
N GLN A 722 18.48 -6.36 8.57
CA GLN A 722 18.36 -7.50 7.67
C GLN A 722 17.34 -8.51 8.22
N THR A 723 17.40 -8.80 9.52
CA THR A 723 16.49 -9.73 10.21
C THR A 723 15.05 -9.23 10.23
N CYS A 724 14.85 -7.94 10.53
CA CYS A 724 13.52 -7.30 10.54
C CYS A 724 12.85 -7.32 9.16
N PHE A 725 13.60 -6.98 8.10
CA PHE A 725 12.99 -6.55 6.83
C PHE A 725 13.21 -7.49 5.65
N ASN A 726 14.09 -8.49 5.76
CA ASN A 726 14.16 -9.57 4.74
C ASN A 726 13.18 -10.73 5.01
N TYR A 727 12.25 -10.55 5.95
CA TYR A 727 11.24 -11.54 6.32
C TYR A 727 10.24 -11.86 5.18
N ARG A 728 10.15 -11.04 4.13
CA ARG A 728 9.14 -11.21 3.06
C ARG A 728 9.46 -12.25 1.99
N GLY A 729 10.54 -13.04 2.08
CA GLY A 729 10.81 -14.09 1.09
C GLY A 729 10.93 -13.62 -0.37
N ASN A 730 10.93 -12.31 -0.60
CA ASN A 730 10.88 -11.69 -1.92
C ASN A 730 12.27 -11.53 -2.53
N GLY A 731 13.34 -11.74 -1.74
CA GLY A 731 14.69 -11.53 -2.23
C GLY A 731 15.06 -10.06 -2.46
N MET A 732 14.12 -9.11 -2.29
CA MET A 732 14.45 -7.69 -2.17
C MET A 732 15.46 -7.45 -1.06
N VAL A 733 16.63 -6.95 -1.43
CA VAL A 733 17.65 -6.58 -0.44
C VAL A 733 17.25 -5.25 0.18
N TRP A 734 17.00 -5.22 1.49
CA TRP A 734 16.36 -4.10 2.19
C TRP A 734 16.99 -2.73 1.87
N MET A 735 18.31 -2.64 1.69
CA MET A 735 18.98 -1.38 1.38
C MET A 735 18.61 -0.82 0.00
N CYS A 736 18.23 -1.68 -0.94
CA CYS A 736 17.75 -1.28 -2.27
C CYS A 736 16.29 -0.80 -2.23
N SER A 737 15.52 -1.18 -1.21
CA SER A 737 14.12 -0.77 -1.08
C SER A 737 14.00 0.73 -0.83
N ASN A 738 13.12 1.42 -1.58
CA ASN A 738 12.85 2.84 -1.31
C ASN A 738 12.26 3.11 0.08
N TYR A 739 11.67 2.07 0.66
CA TYR A 739 10.95 2.18 1.91
C TYR A 739 11.84 1.87 3.12
N TYR A 740 12.76 0.91 2.99
CA TYR A 740 13.62 0.45 4.09
C TYR A 740 15.06 0.96 4.01
N GLY A 741 15.50 1.41 2.84
CA GLY A 741 16.89 1.81 2.63
C GLY A 741 17.34 3.01 3.46
N GLY A 742 16.41 3.84 3.95
CA GLY A 742 16.70 5.00 4.81
C GLY A 742 16.77 4.69 6.31
N ILE A 743 16.44 3.47 6.75
CA ILE A 743 16.37 3.11 8.18
C ILE A 743 17.65 3.44 8.97
N PRO A 744 18.87 3.21 8.45
CA PRO A 744 20.10 3.52 9.20
C PRO A 744 20.22 5.01 9.62
N ALA A 745 19.54 5.93 8.95
CA ALA A 745 19.53 7.34 9.34
C ALA A 745 18.99 7.56 10.77
N ALA A 746 18.03 6.74 11.21
CA ALA A 746 17.44 6.83 12.54
C ALA A 746 18.39 6.39 13.67
N GLY A 747 19.47 5.67 13.35
CA GLY A 747 20.48 5.29 14.33
C GLY A 747 21.52 6.39 14.62
N LEU A 748 21.47 7.52 13.91
CA LEU A 748 22.32 8.66 14.21
C LEU A 748 21.74 9.45 15.39
N ASP A 749 22.60 9.87 16.31
CA ASP A 749 22.23 10.77 17.39
C ASP A 749 21.76 12.12 16.83
N GLU A 750 20.49 12.48 17.07
CA GLU A 750 19.88 13.70 16.52
C GLU A 750 20.63 14.96 16.96
N GLY A 751 21.12 15.00 18.20
CA GLY A 751 21.92 16.13 18.72
C GLY A 751 23.21 16.34 17.93
N TRP A 752 23.88 15.25 17.57
CA TRP A 752 25.05 15.28 16.72
C TRP A 752 24.71 15.65 15.27
N VAL A 753 23.64 15.10 14.68
CA VAL A 753 23.24 15.46 13.30
C VAL A 753 22.94 16.96 13.21
N LYS A 754 22.27 17.55 14.21
CA LYS A 754 22.04 19.00 14.34
C LYS A 754 23.32 19.84 14.42
N SER A 755 24.45 19.24 14.81
CA SER A 755 25.75 19.93 14.84
C SER A 755 26.47 19.94 13.49
N VAL A 756 26.10 19.02 12.59
CA VAL A 756 26.68 18.86 11.24
C VAL A 756 25.81 19.56 10.19
N LEU A 757 24.50 19.40 10.31
CA LEU A 757 23.52 19.97 9.38
C LEU A 757 23.07 21.36 9.85
N SER A 758 22.79 22.25 8.89
CA SER A 758 22.06 23.47 9.20
C SER A 758 20.62 23.15 9.64
N ALA A 759 19.93 24.11 10.26
CA ALA A 759 18.53 23.92 10.63
C ALA A 759 17.64 23.60 9.40
N ASP A 760 17.90 24.24 8.26
CA ASP A 760 17.26 23.93 6.97
C ASP A 760 17.46 22.49 6.53
N GLN A 761 18.72 22.02 6.58
CA GLN A 761 19.07 20.66 6.22
C GLN A 761 18.46 19.64 7.19
N MET A 762 18.33 19.99 8.47
CA MET A 762 17.66 19.15 9.47
C MET A 762 16.17 18.97 9.19
N VAL A 763 15.47 20.00 8.72
CA VAL A 763 14.06 19.87 8.33
C VAL A 763 13.92 18.86 7.19
N LEU A 764 14.74 19.02 6.15
CA LEU A 764 14.73 18.12 4.99
C LEU A 764 15.18 16.70 5.35
N TRP A 765 16.17 16.57 6.24
CA TRP A 765 16.59 15.29 6.80
C TRP A 765 15.40 14.57 7.45
N ASN A 766 14.62 15.30 8.24
CA ASN A 766 13.45 14.74 8.89
C ASN A 766 12.37 14.32 7.88
N GLU A 767 12.02 15.20 6.94
CA GLU A 767 10.96 14.96 5.95
C GLU A 767 11.31 13.85 4.95
N ARG A 768 12.57 13.74 4.53
CA ARG A 768 13.01 12.82 3.48
C ARG A 768 13.51 11.48 4.02
N LEU A 769 14.24 11.48 5.13
CA LEU A 769 14.90 10.29 5.68
C LEU A 769 14.18 9.78 6.95
N MET A 770 13.89 10.65 7.92
CA MET A 770 13.42 10.20 9.24
C MET A 770 11.95 9.77 9.29
N VAL A 771 11.05 10.45 8.56
CA VAL A 771 9.60 10.13 8.52
C VAL A 771 9.33 8.64 8.24
N ARG A 772 10.19 8.01 7.44
CA ARG A 772 10.09 6.57 7.13
C ARG A 772 10.89 5.72 8.11
N ALA A 773 12.08 6.16 8.50
CA ALA A 773 13.04 5.39 9.28
C ALA A 773 12.62 5.17 10.75
N GLU A 774 12.08 6.21 11.41
CA GLU A 774 11.81 6.19 12.86
C GLU A 774 10.80 5.12 13.26
N SER A 775 9.75 4.93 12.46
CA SER A 775 8.69 3.96 12.73
C SER A 775 9.18 2.50 12.82
N TYR A 776 10.38 2.23 12.28
CA TYR A 776 11.00 0.92 12.24
C TYR A 776 12.15 0.74 13.23
N TRP A 777 12.70 1.83 13.73
CA TRP A 777 13.94 1.82 14.51
C TRP A 777 13.79 1.07 15.84
N GLU A 778 12.70 1.28 16.56
CA GLU A 778 12.44 0.55 17.83
C GLU A 778 12.44 -0.97 17.63
N GLY A 779 11.90 -1.44 16.50
CA GLY A 779 11.96 -2.85 16.13
C GLY A 779 13.40 -3.33 15.97
N VAL A 780 14.22 -2.58 15.22
CA VAL A 780 15.64 -2.88 14.99
C VAL A 780 16.42 -2.93 16.31
N GLU A 781 16.23 -1.96 17.21
CA GLU A 781 16.87 -1.96 18.54
C GLU A 781 16.49 -3.17 19.38
N ASN A 782 15.24 -3.61 19.30
CA ASN A 782 14.77 -4.80 20.01
C ASN A 782 15.43 -6.08 19.49
N TYR A 783 15.62 -6.21 18.16
CA TYR A 783 16.37 -7.33 17.59
C TYR A 783 17.85 -7.27 17.97
N HIS A 784 18.44 -6.08 17.97
CA HIS A 784 19.82 -5.86 18.39
C HIS A 784 20.05 -6.31 19.84
N LYS A 785 19.20 -5.87 20.78
CA LYS A 785 19.24 -6.30 22.20
C LYS A 785 19.12 -7.82 22.33
N GLN A 786 18.22 -8.45 21.56
CA GLN A 786 18.07 -9.91 21.56
C GLN A 786 19.31 -10.63 21.04
N ARG A 787 19.93 -10.11 19.96
CA ARG A 787 21.16 -10.67 19.38
C ARG A 787 22.31 -10.59 20.37
N LEU A 788 22.55 -9.43 20.98
CA LEU A 788 23.58 -9.26 22.01
C LEU A 788 23.36 -10.19 23.22
N ALA A 789 22.11 -10.36 23.66
CA ALA A 789 21.77 -11.29 24.74
C ALA A 789 22.07 -12.75 24.34
N ALA A 790 21.77 -13.15 23.09
CA ALA A 790 22.07 -14.47 22.57
C ALA A 790 23.59 -14.71 22.44
N GLU A 791 24.35 -13.74 21.93
CA GLU A 791 25.82 -13.78 21.84
C GLU A 791 26.46 -13.89 23.22
N THR A 792 25.96 -13.15 24.21
CA THR A 792 26.44 -13.22 25.60
C THR A 792 26.18 -14.61 26.20
N LYS A 793 24.98 -15.16 25.97
CA LYS A 793 24.61 -16.52 26.40
C LYS A 793 25.44 -17.60 25.70
N ARG A 794 25.85 -17.39 24.45
CA ARG A 794 26.76 -18.29 23.72
C ARG A 794 28.16 -18.24 24.35
N LYS A 795 28.73 -17.06 24.56
CA LYS A 795 30.05 -16.88 25.18
C LYS A 795 30.12 -17.49 26.58
N SER A 796 29.03 -17.46 27.35
CA SER A 796 28.99 -18.09 28.69
C SER A 796 28.82 -19.61 28.68
N LYS A 797 28.38 -20.20 27.55
CA LYS A 797 28.23 -21.65 27.36
C LYS A 797 29.36 -22.30 26.58
N ALA A 798 30.23 -21.52 25.92
CA ALA A 798 31.41 -22.05 25.26
C ALA A 798 32.29 -22.76 26.31
N PRO A 799 32.71 -24.01 26.07
CA PRO A 799 33.63 -24.69 26.98
C PRO A 799 34.88 -23.83 27.14
N LYS A 800 35.29 -23.55 28.39
CA LYS A 800 36.59 -22.92 28.64
C LYS A 800 37.64 -23.85 28.02
N SER A 801 38.38 -23.37 27.02
CA SER A 801 39.46 -24.15 26.42
C SER A 801 40.38 -24.70 27.52
N PRO A 802 40.78 -25.98 27.44
CA PRO A 802 41.82 -26.54 28.30
C PRO A 802 43.15 -25.84 28.13
#